data_AF-V5HMK4-F1
#
_entry.id   AF-V5HMK4-F1
#
_cell.length_a   1.000
_cell.length_b   1.000
_cell.length_c   1.000
_cell.angle_alpha   90.00
_cell.angle_beta   90.00
_cell.angle_gamma   90.00
#
_symmetry.space_group_name_H-M   'P 1'
#
loop_
_entity.id
_entity.type
_entity.pdbx_description
1 polymer ?
#
loop_
_entity_poly.entity_id
_entity_poly.type
_entity_poly.pdbx_seq_one_letter_code
_entity_poly.pdbx_strand_id
1 'polypeptide(L)'
;KVQTDVQGPSAPVIVNLTCQSLDSLFLQWERPQTYYNRVDYYFVHYRSEEAWSFEEIAMAANDRLEHVMFIPNLTANTLYEVKVQGATRSIIDQTTVFKGQFSDSRKVLLQTFDGAYADPSLSAAVVAGVVCVSFALLLAIISFVLWKKYFQAAYYYLDDPPGNRASPQLSETFDDSEYASVHVSQWAKHVADLHADGDIGFSREYETFQHCTDPDLTSSYSQLNENKPKNRYINIVAYDHTRVILKPIPGQKKSSDYINANYIDGYHKSRAFIGTQGPLPATFDDYWRMVWEQRVCIIIMITNLVERGRRKCDMYWPKEGTETYGIIQVKLVQEIVMATYTIRTFAIKNIKVKKKQASERTVYQYHYTNWPDHGVPDHPLPVLSFVAKSSAANPPAAGPMIVHCSAGVGRTGTYIVLDAMLRQMRQRQSVNVYGFLRHIRQQRNYLVQTEEQYVFIHDALLEAIDSGDTEVGVSQLSRYVQSLQTAQVATTGAGDNEKSWSLLERQFKLVTMFKAKDFNVVSAVKPCNKAKNRSLNLIPIESHRVHITPKPGIDGSDYINATFLQGFNRLREFIVTQHPLMDTMADFWQMVWDHNSQTIVVLSVVDEKEHPQFWPDTDEEQDYGSFKVKPTGESVAAPVAEEKG
;
A
#
# COMPACT_ATOMS: atom_id res chain seq x y z
N LYS A 1 -27.08 -27.98 -60.63
CA LYS A 1 -27.40 -26.73 -59.92
C LYS A 1 -26.57 -25.62 -60.56
N VAL A 2 -27.21 -24.59 -61.12
CA VAL A 2 -26.49 -23.38 -61.56
C VAL A 2 -26.06 -22.65 -60.28
N GLN A 3 -24.77 -22.42 -60.09
CA GLN A 3 -24.23 -21.57 -59.02
C GLN A 3 -23.88 -20.21 -59.61
N THR A 4 -24.36 -19.15 -59.00
CA THR A 4 -23.99 -17.76 -59.32
C THR A 4 -22.95 -17.29 -58.31
N ASP A 5 -21.88 -16.66 -58.78
CA ASP A 5 -20.80 -16.11 -57.93
C ASP A 5 -21.23 -14.81 -57.22
N VAL A 6 -20.30 -14.19 -56.50
CA VAL A 6 -20.47 -12.90 -55.82
C VAL A 6 -20.36 -11.72 -56.79
N GLN A 7 -21.02 -10.63 -56.45
CA GLN A 7 -20.84 -9.33 -57.09
C GLN A 7 -19.91 -8.45 -56.25
N GLY A 8 -19.16 -7.57 -56.91
CA GLY A 8 -18.35 -6.55 -56.23
C GLY A 8 -19.19 -5.65 -55.32
N PRO A 9 -18.65 -5.19 -54.17
CA PRO A 9 -19.37 -4.32 -53.23
C PRO A 9 -19.84 -2.99 -53.84
N SER A 10 -20.82 -2.38 -53.19
CA SER A 10 -21.16 -0.95 -53.38
C SER A 10 -20.00 -0.02 -52.97
N ALA A 11 -20.10 1.26 -53.31
CA ALA A 11 -19.08 2.26 -52.99
C ALA A 11 -18.89 2.44 -51.47
N PRO A 12 -17.65 2.37 -50.95
CA PRO A 12 -17.33 2.86 -49.60
C PRO A 12 -17.52 4.38 -49.48
N VAL A 13 -17.60 4.93 -48.27
CA VAL A 13 -17.78 6.38 -48.05
C VAL A 13 -16.58 6.95 -47.30
N ILE A 14 -15.83 7.87 -47.93
CA ILE A 14 -14.74 8.59 -47.26
C ILE A 14 -15.33 9.60 -46.27
N VAL A 15 -15.04 9.40 -44.98
CA VAL A 15 -15.54 10.25 -43.89
C VAL A 15 -14.50 11.27 -43.43
N ASN A 16 -13.21 10.98 -43.60
CA ASN A 16 -12.14 11.91 -43.24
C ASN A 16 -10.94 11.76 -44.17
N LEU A 17 -10.40 12.90 -44.63
CA LEU A 17 -9.17 12.98 -45.41
C LEU A 17 -8.43 14.27 -45.02
N THR A 18 -7.36 14.13 -44.23
CA THR A 18 -6.60 15.28 -43.68
C THR A 18 -5.10 15.08 -43.78
N CYS A 19 -4.36 16.17 -43.80
CA CYS A 19 -2.89 16.17 -43.72
C CYS A 19 -2.45 15.74 -42.32
N GLN A 20 -1.61 14.71 -42.23
CA GLN A 20 -1.05 14.26 -40.94
C GLN A 20 0.35 14.83 -40.72
N SER A 21 1.19 14.76 -41.74
CA SER A 21 2.57 15.28 -41.77
C SER A 21 2.85 15.93 -43.13
N LEU A 22 4.07 16.43 -43.34
CA LEU A 22 4.47 17.06 -44.60
C LEU A 22 4.54 16.10 -45.79
N ASP A 23 4.48 14.80 -45.53
CA ASP A 23 4.69 13.70 -46.48
C ASP A 23 3.63 12.59 -46.37
N SER A 24 2.56 12.80 -45.59
CA SER A 24 1.52 11.78 -45.44
C SER A 24 0.10 12.32 -45.23
N LEU A 25 -0.87 11.57 -45.76
CA LEU A 25 -2.31 11.82 -45.60
C LEU A 25 -2.94 10.77 -44.68
N PHE A 26 -3.80 11.23 -43.78
CA PHE A 26 -4.71 10.39 -43.01
C PHE A 26 -6.02 10.22 -43.78
N LEU A 27 -6.41 8.97 -44.03
CA LEU A 27 -7.65 8.60 -44.71
C LEU A 27 -8.49 7.68 -43.81
N GLN A 28 -9.78 8.01 -43.67
CA GLN A 28 -10.78 7.20 -42.97
C GLN A 28 -12.03 7.06 -43.82
N TRP A 29 -12.56 5.84 -43.91
CA TRP A 29 -13.79 5.54 -44.65
C TRP A 29 -14.66 4.51 -43.93
N GLU A 30 -15.94 4.55 -44.23
CA GLU A 30 -16.92 3.56 -43.81
C GLU A 30 -17.04 2.45 -44.86
N ARG A 31 -17.34 1.23 -44.38
CA ARG A 31 -17.55 0.08 -45.23
C ARG A 31 -18.75 0.24 -46.20
N PRO A 32 -18.74 -0.43 -47.37
CA PRO A 32 -19.88 -0.51 -48.28
C PRO A 32 -21.18 -0.93 -47.58
N GLN A 33 -22.31 -0.34 -47.99
CA GLN A 33 -23.62 -0.69 -47.44
C GLN A 33 -24.16 -2.02 -48.00
N THR A 34 -23.88 -2.28 -49.28
CA THR A 34 -24.25 -3.52 -49.97
C THR A 34 -23.00 -4.30 -50.37
N TYR A 35 -22.86 -5.52 -49.86
CA TYR A 35 -21.81 -6.48 -50.22
C TYR A 35 -22.28 -7.90 -49.90
N TYR A 36 -21.66 -8.90 -50.52
CA TYR A 36 -22.01 -10.31 -50.31
C TYR A 36 -21.12 -10.94 -49.24
N ASN A 37 -21.71 -11.38 -48.12
CA ASN A 37 -21.06 -12.01 -46.95
C ASN A 37 -20.03 -11.11 -46.23
N ARG A 38 -18.93 -10.73 -46.89
CA ARG A 38 -17.91 -9.83 -46.36
C ARG A 38 -17.21 -9.04 -47.48
N VAL A 39 -16.59 -7.93 -47.11
CA VAL A 39 -15.58 -7.27 -47.94
C VAL A 39 -14.24 -7.87 -47.55
N ASP A 40 -13.48 -8.40 -48.51
CA ASP A 40 -12.19 -9.05 -48.25
C ASP A 40 -11.02 -8.07 -48.37
N TYR A 41 -11.13 -7.08 -49.26
CA TYR A 41 -10.11 -6.08 -49.50
C TYR A 41 -10.68 -4.69 -49.73
N TYR A 42 -9.89 -3.69 -49.38
CA TYR A 42 -10.03 -2.32 -49.86
C TYR A 42 -8.86 -1.96 -50.75
N PHE A 43 -9.15 -1.25 -51.82
CA PHE A 43 -8.14 -0.65 -52.68
C PHE A 43 -8.28 0.86 -52.58
N VAL A 44 -7.25 1.51 -52.03
CA VAL A 44 -7.17 2.97 -51.94
C VAL A 44 -6.40 3.46 -53.16
N HIS A 45 -7.02 4.36 -53.90
CA HIS A 45 -6.48 4.96 -55.11
C HIS A 45 -6.15 6.41 -54.84
N TYR A 46 -4.91 6.81 -55.06
CA TYR A 46 -4.51 8.22 -54.94
C TYR A 46 -3.64 8.66 -56.11
N ARG A 47 -3.66 9.96 -56.42
CA ARG A 47 -2.75 10.60 -57.38
C ARG A 47 -2.55 12.06 -57.03
N SER A 48 -1.42 12.63 -57.43
CA SER A 48 -1.30 14.08 -57.51
C SER A 48 -2.17 14.60 -58.65
N GLU A 49 -2.60 15.86 -58.58
CA GLU A 49 -3.37 16.50 -59.65
C GLU A 49 -2.62 16.51 -61.00
N GLU A 50 -1.29 16.48 -60.97
CA GLU A 50 -0.42 16.46 -62.14
C GLU A 50 -0.23 15.05 -62.74
N ALA A 51 -0.57 13.99 -61.99
CA ALA A 51 -0.43 12.61 -62.43
C ALA A 51 -1.66 12.12 -63.20
N TRP A 52 -1.42 11.47 -64.35
CA TRP A 52 -2.50 10.97 -65.22
C TRP A 52 -3.16 9.68 -64.70
N SER A 53 -2.44 8.87 -63.93
CA SER A 53 -2.89 7.57 -63.39
C SER A 53 -2.94 7.56 -61.86
N PHE A 54 -3.86 6.78 -61.30
CA PHE A 54 -3.92 6.51 -59.86
C PHE A 54 -2.92 5.43 -59.45
N GLU A 55 -2.23 5.65 -58.33
CA GLU A 55 -1.52 4.61 -57.59
C GLU A 55 -2.51 3.86 -56.69
N GLU A 56 -2.33 2.54 -56.54
CA GLU A 56 -3.23 1.67 -55.78
C GLU A 56 -2.51 1.04 -54.58
N ILE A 57 -3.09 1.20 -53.38
CA ILE A 57 -2.69 0.47 -52.18
C ILE A 57 -3.80 -0.52 -51.82
N ALA A 58 -3.46 -1.81 -51.81
CA ALA A 58 -4.35 -2.87 -51.37
C ALA A 58 -4.24 -3.10 -49.86
N MET A 59 -5.37 -3.21 -49.18
CA MET A 59 -5.47 -3.47 -47.75
C MET A 59 -6.49 -4.57 -47.49
N ALA A 60 -6.12 -5.56 -46.67
CA ALA A 60 -7.07 -6.56 -46.22
C ALA A 60 -8.16 -5.90 -45.35
N ALA A 61 -9.41 -6.16 -45.67
CA ALA A 61 -10.53 -5.66 -44.87
C ALA A 61 -10.67 -6.50 -43.59
N ASN A 62 -11.12 -5.84 -42.51
CA ASN A 62 -11.47 -6.47 -41.25
C ASN A 62 -12.94 -6.16 -40.91
N ASP A 63 -13.52 -6.84 -39.92
CA ASP A 63 -14.95 -6.73 -39.58
C ASP A 63 -15.38 -5.40 -38.93
N ARG A 64 -14.51 -4.38 -38.91
CA ARG A 64 -14.86 -3.05 -38.38
C ARG A 64 -15.81 -2.31 -39.32
N LEU A 65 -16.60 -1.41 -38.75
CA LEU A 65 -17.51 -0.53 -39.51
C LEU A 65 -16.75 0.57 -40.26
N GLU A 66 -15.63 1.02 -39.69
CA GLU A 66 -14.76 2.06 -40.22
C GLU A 66 -13.33 1.54 -40.35
N HIS A 67 -12.66 2.00 -41.40
CA HIS A 67 -11.29 1.66 -41.74
C HIS A 67 -10.46 2.93 -41.85
N VAL A 68 -9.19 2.80 -41.50
CA VAL A 68 -8.24 3.92 -41.45
C VAL A 68 -6.94 3.48 -42.11
N MET A 69 -6.34 4.37 -42.89
CA MET A 69 -5.04 4.19 -43.51
C MET A 69 -4.26 5.51 -43.51
N PHE A 70 -2.94 5.41 -43.45
CA PHE A 70 -2.04 6.50 -43.78
C PHE A 70 -1.45 6.27 -45.17
N ILE A 71 -1.48 7.27 -46.04
CA ILE A 71 -0.83 7.24 -47.36
C ILE A 71 0.52 7.96 -47.20
N PRO A 72 1.65 7.23 -47.15
CA PRO A 72 2.98 7.80 -46.91
C PRO A 72 3.66 8.21 -48.23
N ASN A 73 4.84 8.85 -48.12
CA ASN A 73 5.74 9.20 -49.22
C ASN A 73 5.14 10.18 -50.25
N LEU A 74 4.32 11.11 -49.78
CA LEU A 74 3.71 12.14 -50.63
C LEU A 74 4.57 13.41 -50.69
N THR A 75 4.44 14.16 -51.78
CA THR A 75 5.14 15.42 -52.01
C THR A 75 4.38 16.57 -51.36
N ALA A 76 5.06 17.31 -50.49
CA ALA A 76 4.51 18.53 -49.88
C ALA A 76 4.08 19.55 -50.95
N ASN A 77 3.16 20.43 -50.56
CA ASN A 77 2.51 21.46 -51.37
C ASN A 77 1.81 20.96 -52.64
N THR A 78 1.41 19.68 -52.68
CA THR A 78 0.73 19.07 -53.82
C THR A 78 -0.72 18.71 -53.49
N LEU A 79 -1.63 18.92 -54.45
CA LEU A 79 -3.04 18.53 -54.31
C LEU A 79 -3.19 17.06 -54.69
N TYR A 80 -3.69 16.25 -53.75
CA TYR A 80 -3.92 14.83 -53.95
C TYR A 80 -5.40 14.52 -54.04
N GLU A 81 -5.75 13.71 -55.04
CA GLU A 81 -7.08 13.15 -55.24
C GLU A 81 -7.10 11.70 -54.75
N VAL A 82 -8.05 11.34 -53.88
CA VAL A 82 -8.16 10.02 -53.25
C VAL A 82 -9.57 9.46 -53.39
N LYS A 83 -9.67 8.18 -53.75
CA LYS A 83 -10.93 7.40 -53.78
C LYS A 83 -10.68 5.96 -53.33
N VAL A 84 -11.71 5.29 -52.81
CA VAL A 84 -11.58 3.93 -52.27
C VAL A 84 -12.61 3.02 -52.92
N GLN A 85 -12.27 1.76 -53.19
CA GLN A 85 -13.24 0.73 -53.60
C GLN A 85 -13.09 -0.52 -52.74
N GLY A 86 -14.22 -1.13 -52.37
CA GLY A 86 -14.25 -2.44 -51.71
C GLY A 86 -14.15 -3.57 -52.73
N ALA A 87 -13.69 -4.73 -52.30
CA ALA A 87 -13.64 -5.91 -53.14
C ALA A 87 -13.95 -7.19 -52.36
N THR A 88 -14.62 -8.13 -53.01
CA THR A 88 -15.00 -9.43 -52.44
C THR A 88 -14.38 -10.56 -53.26
N ARG A 89 -13.86 -11.57 -52.57
CA ARG A 89 -13.28 -12.75 -53.19
C ARG A 89 -14.39 -13.65 -53.72
N SER A 90 -14.19 -14.18 -54.93
CA SER A 90 -15.08 -15.13 -55.56
C SER A 90 -15.30 -16.38 -54.68
N ILE A 91 -16.53 -16.90 -54.67
CA ILE A 91 -16.87 -18.14 -53.97
C ILE A 91 -16.69 -19.39 -54.82
N ILE A 92 -16.47 -19.22 -56.14
CA ILE A 92 -16.28 -20.30 -57.10
C ILE A 92 -14.78 -20.55 -57.35
N ASP A 93 -14.05 -19.50 -57.69
CA ASP A 93 -12.60 -19.46 -57.82
C ASP A 93 -11.97 -18.58 -56.76
N GLN A 94 -11.25 -19.17 -55.80
CA GLN A 94 -10.63 -18.45 -54.70
C GLN A 94 -9.51 -17.50 -55.14
N THR A 95 -9.02 -17.58 -56.39
CA THR A 95 -7.98 -16.65 -56.89
C THR A 95 -8.55 -15.36 -57.48
N THR A 96 -9.85 -15.34 -57.80
CA THR A 96 -10.52 -14.19 -58.39
C THR A 96 -11.08 -13.24 -57.32
N VAL A 97 -10.87 -11.93 -57.51
CA VAL A 97 -11.38 -10.87 -56.63
C VAL A 97 -12.20 -9.89 -57.46
N PHE A 98 -13.46 -9.69 -57.07
CA PHE A 98 -14.36 -8.75 -57.73
C PHE A 98 -14.30 -7.40 -57.04
N LYS A 99 -13.68 -6.42 -57.71
CA LYS A 99 -13.64 -5.01 -57.28
C LYS A 99 -15.01 -4.37 -57.50
N GLY A 100 -15.47 -3.65 -56.48
CA GLY A 100 -16.75 -2.97 -56.43
C GLY A 100 -16.72 -1.57 -57.03
N GLN A 101 -17.70 -0.75 -56.69
CA GLN A 101 -17.76 0.64 -57.11
C GLN A 101 -16.79 1.52 -56.31
N PHE A 102 -16.28 2.59 -56.94
CA PHE A 102 -15.48 3.61 -56.27
C PHE A 102 -16.35 4.51 -55.40
N SER A 103 -15.80 4.94 -54.27
CA SER A 103 -16.28 6.07 -53.50
C SER A 103 -16.25 7.35 -54.34
N ASP A 104 -16.99 8.36 -53.89
CA ASP A 104 -16.77 9.73 -54.35
C ASP A 104 -15.30 10.12 -54.11
N SER A 105 -14.75 10.85 -55.08
CA SER A 105 -13.37 11.30 -55.04
C SER A 105 -13.24 12.51 -54.11
N ARG A 106 -12.22 12.52 -53.25
CA ARG A 106 -11.92 13.61 -52.32
C ARG A 106 -10.54 14.17 -52.64
N LYS A 107 -10.44 15.50 -52.72
CA LYS A 107 -9.16 16.20 -52.92
C LYS A 107 -8.70 16.87 -51.63
N VAL A 108 -7.40 16.82 -51.33
CA VAL A 108 -6.78 17.47 -50.17
C VAL A 108 -5.41 18.03 -50.55
N LEU A 109 -5.09 19.23 -50.07
CA LEU A 109 -3.83 19.91 -50.37
C LEU A 109 -2.84 19.70 -49.22
N LEU A 110 -1.70 19.06 -49.50
CA LEU A 110 -0.71 18.70 -48.49
C LEU A 110 0.26 19.86 -48.21
N GLN A 111 -0.13 20.89 -47.44
CA GLN A 111 0.75 22.06 -47.19
C GLN A 111 1.61 21.99 -45.93
N THR A 112 2.78 22.62 -46.02
CA THR A 112 3.64 23.03 -44.89
C THR A 112 3.05 24.27 -44.23
N PHE A 113 2.67 24.20 -42.95
CA PHE A 113 2.29 25.40 -42.20
C PHE A 113 3.53 26.00 -41.55
N ASP A 114 4.05 27.10 -42.12
CA ASP A 114 4.84 28.07 -41.36
C ASP A 114 4.82 29.46 -42.03
N GLY A 115 4.69 30.51 -41.20
CA GLY A 115 5.17 31.86 -41.54
C GLY A 115 4.17 32.95 -41.95
N ALA A 116 3.93 33.86 -41.01
CA ALA A 116 3.63 35.30 -41.09
C ALA A 116 3.85 36.07 -42.42
N TYR A 117 2.93 37.01 -42.73
CA TYR A 117 3.09 38.49 -42.74
C TYR A 117 2.06 39.18 -43.67
N ALA A 118 1.39 40.23 -43.18
CA ALA A 118 1.20 41.51 -43.88
C ALA A 118 0.45 42.51 -42.97
N ASP A 119 1.12 43.62 -42.66
CA ASP A 119 0.62 44.77 -41.93
C ASP A 119 -0.36 45.59 -42.79
N PRO A 120 -1.39 46.23 -42.22
CA PRO A 120 -1.47 47.68 -42.42
C PRO A 120 -1.90 48.45 -41.17
N SER A 121 -1.04 49.38 -40.76
CA SER A 121 -1.34 50.64 -40.07
C SER A 121 -2.37 50.57 -38.93
N LEU A 122 -1.84 50.39 -37.71
CA LEU A 122 -2.59 50.37 -36.47
C LEU A 122 -3.17 51.77 -36.13
N SER A 123 -4.44 51.99 -36.48
CA SER A 123 -5.23 53.12 -35.99
C SER A 123 -5.30 53.08 -34.45
N ALA A 124 -5.35 54.24 -33.78
CA ALA A 124 -5.49 54.32 -32.32
C ALA A 124 -6.73 53.55 -31.79
N ALA A 125 -7.74 53.34 -32.63
CA ALA A 125 -8.89 52.48 -32.33
C ALA A 125 -8.51 50.99 -32.23
N VAL A 126 -7.51 50.54 -32.98
CA VAL A 126 -6.99 49.16 -32.90
C VAL A 126 -6.04 49.01 -31.71
N VAL A 127 -5.29 50.05 -31.30
CA VAL A 127 -4.55 50.01 -30.02
C VAL A 127 -5.53 49.94 -28.84
N ALA A 128 -6.56 50.77 -28.82
CA ALA A 128 -7.61 50.72 -27.80
C ALA A 128 -8.36 49.38 -27.85
N GLY A 129 -8.64 48.86 -29.05
CA GLY A 129 -9.25 47.55 -29.26
C GLY A 129 -8.37 46.41 -28.78
N VAL A 130 -7.07 46.43 -29.05
CA VAL A 130 -6.10 45.43 -28.59
C VAL A 130 -5.90 45.55 -27.09
N VAL A 131 -5.85 46.74 -26.49
CA VAL A 131 -5.78 46.90 -25.04
C VAL A 131 -7.07 46.42 -24.38
N CYS A 132 -8.24 46.73 -24.94
CA CYS A 132 -9.53 46.23 -24.44
C CYS A 132 -9.67 44.72 -24.62
N VAL A 133 -9.23 44.15 -25.74
CA VAL A 133 -9.24 42.71 -26.01
C VAL A 133 -8.21 42.01 -25.14
N SER A 134 -7.01 42.57 -24.97
CA SER A 134 -5.97 42.03 -24.08
C SER A 134 -6.41 42.10 -22.64
N PHE A 135 -7.06 43.18 -22.21
CA PHE A 135 -7.61 43.33 -20.87
C PHE A 135 -8.82 42.41 -20.67
N ALA A 136 -9.67 42.23 -21.68
CA ALA A 136 -10.76 41.25 -21.66
C ALA A 136 -10.23 39.81 -21.68
N LEU A 137 -9.13 39.53 -22.38
CA LEU A 137 -8.46 38.23 -22.41
C LEU A 137 -7.77 37.98 -21.07
N LEU A 138 -7.17 39.00 -20.47
CA LEU A 138 -6.55 38.93 -19.16
C LEU A 138 -7.60 38.78 -18.06
N LEU A 139 -8.74 39.47 -18.17
CA LEU A 139 -9.91 39.25 -17.34
C LEU A 139 -10.56 37.89 -17.60
N ALA A 140 -10.54 37.37 -18.82
CA ALA A 140 -11.01 36.03 -19.15
C ALA A 140 -10.04 34.95 -18.66
N ILE A 141 -8.74 35.21 -18.65
CA ILE A 141 -7.71 34.32 -18.09
C ILE A 141 -7.76 34.38 -16.57
N ILE A 142 -7.88 35.55 -15.97
CA ILE A 142 -8.08 35.71 -14.51
C ILE A 142 -9.43 35.11 -14.12
N SER A 143 -10.48 35.34 -14.89
CA SER A 143 -11.78 34.69 -14.71
C SER A 143 -11.67 33.20 -14.92
N PHE A 144 -10.89 32.69 -15.88
CA PHE A 144 -10.65 31.26 -16.11
C PHE A 144 -9.76 30.66 -15.02
N VAL A 145 -8.83 31.40 -14.44
CA VAL A 145 -7.96 30.97 -13.34
C VAL A 145 -8.71 31.02 -12.02
N LEU A 146 -9.55 32.04 -11.80
CA LEU A 146 -10.49 32.11 -10.68
C LEU A 146 -11.60 31.08 -10.86
N TRP A 147 -12.11 30.85 -12.06
CA TRP A 147 -13.01 29.75 -12.40
C TRP A 147 -12.30 28.43 -12.20
N LYS A 148 -11.03 28.26 -12.57
CA LYS A 148 -10.28 27.05 -12.25
C LYS A 148 -10.01 26.93 -10.75
N LYS A 149 -9.77 28.02 -10.00
CA LYS A 149 -9.45 27.99 -8.56
C LYS A 149 -10.70 27.84 -7.68
N TYR A 150 -11.83 28.42 -8.08
CA TYR A 150 -13.12 28.36 -7.38
C TYR A 150 -14.05 27.26 -7.95
N PHE A 151 -13.93 26.89 -9.23
CA PHE A 151 -14.64 25.77 -9.88
C PHE A 151 -13.79 24.50 -10.11
N GLN A 152 -12.50 24.40 -9.73
CA GLN A 152 -11.92 23.07 -9.44
C GLN A 152 -12.61 22.41 -8.23
N ALA A 153 -13.27 23.21 -7.37
CA ALA A 153 -14.18 22.70 -6.36
C ALA A 153 -15.56 22.31 -6.93
N ALA A 154 -15.92 22.75 -8.14
CA ALA A 154 -17.24 22.55 -8.73
C ALA A 154 -17.27 21.62 -9.97
N TYR A 155 -16.14 21.39 -10.66
CA TYR A 155 -16.01 20.36 -11.71
C TYR A 155 -15.77 18.94 -11.15
N TYR A 156 -15.72 18.83 -9.82
CA TYR A 156 -15.86 17.58 -9.07
C TYR A 156 -17.30 17.00 -9.12
N TYR A 157 -18.24 17.68 -9.78
CA TYR A 157 -19.69 17.36 -9.78
C TYR A 157 -20.25 16.81 -11.11
N LEU A 158 -19.41 16.21 -11.97
CA LEU A 158 -19.88 15.41 -13.11
C LEU A 158 -19.47 13.92 -13.06
N ASP A 159 -18.91 13.46 -11.94
CA ASP A 159 -19.23 12.12 -11.45
C ASP A 159 -20.57 12.26 -10.71
N ASP A 160 -21.51 11.33 -10.92
CA ASP A 160 -22.86 11.35 -10.33
C ASP A 160 -22.87 11.96 -8.92
N PRO A 161 -23.80 12.90 -8.60
CA PRO A 161 -23.94 13.38 -7.23
C PRO A 161 -24.07 12.17 -6.30
N PRO A 162 -23.51 12.18 -5.08
CA PRO A 162 -23.84 11.17 -4.10
C PRO A 162 -25.35 11.16 -4.02
N GLY A 163 -25.98 10.07 -4.49
CA GLY A 163 -27.42 10.00 -4.56
C GLY A 163 -27.95 10.37 -3.18
N ASN A 164 -28.81 11.38 -3.14
CA ASN A 164 -29.67 11.70 -2.01
C ASN A 164 -30.57 10.49 -1.74
N ARG A 165 -30.01 9.44 -1.14
CA ARG A 165 -30.72 8.73 -0.10
C ARG A 165 -30.31 9.46 1.16
N ALA A 166 -31.29 10.04 1.85
CA ALA A 166 -31.10 10.46 3.22
C ALA A 166 -30.64 9.23 4.01
N SER A 167 -29.32 9.05 4.10
CA SER A 167 -28.74 8.29 5.19
C SER A 167 -29.11 9.05 6.46
N PRO A 168 -29.58 8.37 7.52
CA PRO A 168 -29.85 9.04 8.78
C PRO A 168 -28.62 9.87 9.17
N GLN A 169 -28.85 11.13 9.59
CA GLN A 169 -27.80 11.94 10.21
C GLN A 169 -27.33 11.19 11.47
N LEU A 170 -26.25 10.42 11.34
CA LEU A 170 -25.64 9.64 12.41
C LEU A 170 -24.12 9.69 12.24
N SER A 171 -23.51 10.79 12.70
CA SER A 171 -22.84 10.87 14.00
C SER A 171 -22.47 12.34 14.18
N GLU A 172 -22.82 12.94 15.32
CA GLU A 172 -22.07 14.12 15.74
C GLU A 172 -20.61 13.69 15.84
N THR A 173 -19.69 14.44 15.25
CA THR A 173 -18.25 14.19 15.41
C THR A 173 -17.95 14.04 16.90
N PHE A 174 -17.17 13.01 17.26
CA PHE A 174 -16.80 12.67 18.64
C PHE A 174 -16.71 13.92 19.54
N ASP A 175 -17.65 14.03 20.48
CA ASP A 175 -17.69 15.11 21.44
C ASP A 175 -16.92 14.70 22.71
N ASP A 176 -15.76 15.32 22.92
CA ASP A 176 -14.91 15.14 24.11
C ASP A 176 -15.64 15.55 25.41
N SER A 177 -16.81 16.19 25.35
CA SER A 177 -17.54 16.66 26.53
C SER A 177 -18.16 15.54 27.39
N GLU A 178 -18.45 14.37 26.80
CA GLU A 178 -19.12 13.26 27.49
C GLU A 178 -18.14 12.42 28.34
N TYR A 179 -16.85 12.36 27.94
CA TYR A 179 -15.79 11.63 28.65
C TYR A 179 -14.53 12.48 28.75
N ALA A 180 -14.07 12.77 29.96
CA ALA A 180 -12.91 13.64 30.17
C ALA A 180 -11.63 13.03 29.57
N SER A 181 -10.96 13.80 28.70
CA SER A 181 -9.63 13.43 28.19
C SER A 181 -8.56 13.52 29.29
N VAL A 182 -7.58 12.62 29.27
CA VAL A 182 -6.42 12.65 30.16
C VAL A 182 -5.30 13.44 29.51
N HIS A 183 -4.75 14.44 30.21
CA HIS A 183 -3.60 15.21 29.71
C HIS A 183 -2.33 14.34 29.68
N VAL A 184 -1.46 14.52 28.68
CA VAL A 184 -0.25 13.69 28.48
C VAL A 184 0.65 13.63 29.71
N SER A 185 0.76 14.72 30.47
CA SER A 185 1.56 14.76 31.71
C SER A 185 1.01 13.90 32.86
N GLN A 186 -0.27 13.53 32.79
CA GLN A 186 -0.93 12.65 33.77
C GLN A 186 -1.06 11.22 33.25
N TRP A 187 -0.72 10.96 31.98
CA TRP A 187 -0.93 9.67 31.34
C TRP A 187 -0.18 8.53 32.04
N ALA A 188 1.10 8.74 32.38
CA ALA A 188 1.90 7.74 33.10
C ALA A 188 1.26 7.32 34.42
N LYS A 189 0.74 8.29 35.19
CA LYS A 189 0.01 8.00 36.43
C LYS A 189 -1.29 7.26 36.15
N HIS A 190 -2.07 7.72 35.18
CA HIS A 190 -3.33 7.09 34.80
C HIS A 190 -3.16 5.62 34.40
N VAL A 191 -2.17 5.31 33.56
CA VAL A 191 -1.86 3.94 33.14
C VAL A 191 -1.39 3.08 34.34
N ALA A 192 -0.53 3.63 35.21
CA ALA A 192 -0.11 2.93 36.43
C ALA A 192 -1.29 2.63 37.38
N ASP A 193 -2.22 3.56 37.53
CA ASP A 193 -3.43 3.39 38.35
C ASP A 193 -4.35 2.29 37.75
N LEU A 194 -4.43 2.17 36.41
CA LEU A 194 -5.21 1.12 35.75
C LEU A 194 -4.58 -0.28 35.87
N HIS A 195 -3.25 -0.37 35.86
CA HIS A 195 -2.49 -1.60 36.10
C HIS A 195 -2.49 -2.07 37.56
N ALA A 196 -2.89 -1.21 38.51
CA ALA A 196 -2.89 -1.53 39.93
C ALA A 196 -3.73 -2.78 40.23
N ASP A 197 -3.35 -3.51 41.29
CA ASP A 197 -4.04 -4.71 41.79
C ASP A 197 -4.30 -5.80 40.72
N GLY A 198 -3.42 -5.91 39.73
CA GLY A 198 -3.53 -6.89 38.66
C GLY A 198 -4.50 -6.46 37.55
N ASP A 199 -4.32 -5.23 37.04
CA ASP A 199 -5.07 -4.65 35.93
C ASP A 199 -6.57 -4.42 36.20
N ILE A 200 -6.99 -4.32 37.47
CA ILE A 200 -8.41 -4.23 37.84
C ILE A 200 -9.10 -2.99 37.26
N GLY A 201 -8.35 -1.89 37.09
CA GLY A 201 -8.86 -0.67 36.46
C GLY A 201 -9.20 -0.92 34.99
N PHE A 202 -8.30 -1.59 34.27
CA PHE A 202 -8.53 -1.99 32.88
C PHE A 202 -9.71 -2.95 32.75
N SER A 203 -9.79 -3.98 33.60
CA SER A 203 -10.90 -4.93 33.56
C SER A 203 -12.24 -4.21 33.75
N ARG A 204 -12.32 -3.31 34.74
CA ARG A 204 -13.53 -2.54 35.03
C ARG A 204 -13.95 -1.66 33.85
N GLU A 205 -13.03 -0.89 33.28
CA GLU A 205 -13.34 -0.06 32.11
C GLU A 205 -13.76 -0.92 30.92
N TYR A 206 -13.03 -2.00 30.65
CA TYR A 206 -13.26 -2.85 29.48
C TYR A 206 -14.61 -3.59 29.55
N GLU A 207 -15.00 -4.06 30.74
CA GLU A 207 -16.31 -4.69 30.99
C GLU A 207 -17.47 -3.75 30.64
N THR A 208 -17.35 -2.44 30.86
CA THR A 208 -18.42 -1.49 30.51
C THR A 208 -18.76 -1.54 29.01
N PHE A 209 -17.76 -1.71 28.13
CA PHE A 209 -18.03 -1.80 26.70
C PHE A 209 -18.75 -3.07 26.28
N GLN A 210 -18.71 -4.13 27.09
CA GLN A 210 -19.49 -5.36 26.82
C GLN A 210 -20.97 -5.14 27.12
N HIS A 211 -21.29 -4.27 28.07
CA HIS A 211 -22.65 -3.96 28.50
C HIS A 211 -23.28 -2.76 27.78
N CYS A 212 -22.48 -1.90 27.14
CA CYS A 212 -22.95 -0.70 26.45
C CYS A 212 -23.33 -0.89 24.97
N THR A 213 -23.60 -2.12 24.50
CA THR A 213 -24.07 -2.30 23.12
C THR A 213 -25.50 -1.76 23.02
N ASP A 214 -25.68 -0.70 22.24
CA ASP A 214 -26.99 -0.10 22.00
C ASP A 214 -27.92 -1.13 21.30
N PRO A 215 -29.04 -1.52 21.94
CA PRO A 215 -29.95 -2.52 21.39
C PRO A 215 -30.64 -2.08 20.09
N ASP A 216 -30.66 -0.78 19.79
CA ASP A 216 -31.30 -0.23 18.59
C ASP A 216 -30.40 -0.37 17.33
N LEU A 217 -29.14 -0.79 17.49
CA LEU A 217 -28.22 -1.00 16.35
C LEU A 217 -28.57 -2.27 15.58
N THR A 218 -29.14 -2.11 14.40
CA THR A 218 -29.53 -3.23 13.54
C THR A 218 -28.39 -3.75 12.65
N SER A 219 -28.46 -5.03 12.28
CA SER A 219 -27.53 -5.70 11.34
C SER A 219 -28.27 -6.59 10.34
N SER A 220 -29.47 -6.17 9.94
CA SER A 220 -30.42 -6.93 9.13
C SER A 220 -29.83 -7.40 7.80
N TYR A 221 -29.03 -6.56 7.12
CA TYR A 221 -28.41 -6.90 5.84
C TYR A 221 -27.37 -8.00 5.98
N SER A 222 -26.63 -8.03 7.09
CA SER A 222 -25.65 -9.07 7.40
C SER A 222 -26.30 -10.43 7.61
N GLN A 223 -27.58 -10.46 8.04
CA GLN A 223 -28.34 -11.66 8.36
C GLN A 223 -29.19 -12.22 7.21
N LEU A 224 -29.24 -11.52 6.06
CA LEU A 224 -29.93 -12.03 4.87
C LEU A 224 -29.28 -13.34 4.41
N ASN A 225 -30.10 -14.33 4.03
CA ASN A 225 -29.61 -15.66 3.65
C ASN A 225 -28.60 -15.64 2.50
N GLU A 226 -28.73 -14.68 1.57
CA GLU A 226 -27.78 -14.47 0.47
C GLU A 226 -26.45 -13.82 0.90
N ASN A 227 -26.42 -13.11 2.04
CA ASN A 227 -25.24 -12.41 2.55
C ASN A 227 -24.50 -13.19 3.64
N LYS A 228 -25.15 -14.13 4.33
CA LYS A 228 -24.52 -14.99 5.34
C LYS A 228 -23.22 -15.66 4.86
N PRO A 229 -23.13 -16.22 3.63
CA PRO A 229 -21.89 -16.82 3.13
C PRO A 229 -20.76 -15.81 2.89
N LYS A 230 -21.06 -14.51 2.84
CA LYS A 230 -20.07 -13.43 2.69
C LYS A 230 -19.45 -13.02 4.02
N ASN A 231 -19.96 -13.52 5.15
CA ASN A 231 -19.41 -13.24 6.48
C ASN A 231 -18.40 -14.33 6.86
N ARG A 232 -17.17 -13.95 7.20
CA ARG A 232 -16.14 -14.88 7.68
C ARG A 232 -16.53 -15.50 9.03
N TYR A 233 -17.23 -14.74 9.86
CA TYR A 233 -17.74 -15.18 11.16
C TYR A 233 -19.20 -14.74 11.30
N ILE A 234 -20.07 -15.68 11.69
CA ILE A 234 -21.52 -15.45 11.79
C ILE A 234 -21.84 -14.41 12.87
N ASN A 235 -21.05 -14.36 13.94
CA ASN A 235 -21.21 -13.43 15.05
C ASN A 235 -20.57 -12.06 14.81
N ILE A 236 -19.86 -11.85 13.69
CA ILE A 236 -19.25 -10.56 13.35
C ILE A 236 -19.99 -9.98 12.15
N VAL A 237 -20.98 -9.16 12.44
CA VAL A 237 -21.86 -8.50 11.47
C VAL A 237 -21.45 -7.04 11.21
N ALA A 238 -21.89 -6.49 10.07
CA ALA A 238 -21.83 -5.05 9.81
C ALA A 238 -23.14 -4.38 10.27
N TYR A 239 -23.04 -3.31 11.06
CA TYR A 239 -24.20 -2.48 11.43
C TYR A 239 -24.78 -1.75 10.23
N ASP A 240 -26.10 -1.69 10.13
CA ASP A 240 -26.80 -1.24 8.92
C ASP A 240 -26.60 0.25 8.62
N HIS A 241 -26.50 1.10 9.65
CA HIS A 241 -26.44 2.55 9.51
C HIS A 241 -25.06 3.07 9.05
N THR A 242 -23.99 2.31 9.32
CA THR A 242 -22.59 2.64 8.94
C THR A 242 -21.98 1.67 7.94
N ARG A 243 -22.71 0.65 7.47
CA ARG A 243 -22.15 -0.32 6.51
C ARG A 243 -21.71 0.36 5.22
N VAL A 244 -20.66 -0.19 4.60
CA VAL A 244 -20.30 0.20 3.24
C VAL A 244 -21.30 -0.42 2.26
N ILE A 245 -21.89 0.41 1.40
CA ILE A 245 -22.89 0.01 0.41
C ILE A 245 -22.22 0.01 -0.96
N LEU A 246 -22.18 -1.15 -1.62
CA LEU A 246 -21.57 -1.27 -2.95
C LEU A 246 -22.57 -0.87 -4.04
N LYS A 247 -22.11 -0.07 -5.03
CA LYS A 247 -22.97 0.41 -6.11
C LYS A 247 -23.39 -0.73 -7.03
N PRO A 248 -24.63 -0.73 -7.57
CA PRO A 248 -25.06 -1.72 -8.55
C PRO A 248 -24.12 -1.76 -9.76
N ILE A 249 -23.79 -2.97 -10.23
CA ILE A 249 -22.87 -3.13 -11.37
C ILE A 249 -23.67 -2.92 -12.67
N PRO A 250 -23.28 -1.97 -13.55
CA PRO A 250 -23.98 -1.76 -14.82
C PRO A 250 -24.02 -3.03 -15.67
N GLY A 251 -25.23 -3.36 -16.15
CA GLY A 251 -25.51 -4.54 -16.98
C GLY A 251 -25.78 -5.84 -16.22
N GLN A 252 -25.71 -5.86 -14.88
CA GLN A 252 -26.09 -7.01 -14.07
C GLN A 252 -27.46 -6.81 -13.40
N LYS A 253 -28.41 -7.72 -13.66
CA LYS A 253 -29.78 -7.66 -13.10
C LYS A 253 -29.84 -7.94 -11.59
N LYS A 254 -28.84 -8.63 -11.03
CA LYS A 254 -28.67 -8.90 -9.60
C LYS A 254 -27.21 -8.69 -9.23
N SER A 255 -26.90 -7.61 -8.53
CA SER A 255 -25.61 -7.41 -7.86
C SER A 255 -25.87 -7.09 -6.39
N SER A 256 -25.31 -7.88 -5.49
CA SER A 256 -25.41 -7.62 -4.05
C SER A 256 -24.69 -6.31 -3.72
N ASP A 257 -25.34 -5.47 -2.91
CA ASP A 257 -24.81 -4.21 -2.38
C ASP A 257 -24.03 -4.41 -1.07
N TYR A 258 -23.93 -5.67 -0.61
CA TYR A 258 -23.41 -6.02 0.70
C TYR A 258 -21.96 -6.48 0.65
N ILE A 259 -21.19 -5.93 1.58
CA ILE A 259 -19.88 -6.38 2.03
C ILE A 259 -19.82 -6.20 3.55
N ASN A 260 -19.15 -7.10 4.27
CA ASN A 260 -18.98 -6.98 5.72
C ASN A 260 -17.91 -5.94 6.06
N ALA A 261 -18.31 -4.67 5.99
CA ALA A 261 -17.47 -3.52 6.26
C ALA A 261 -18.31 -2.35 6.78
N ASN A 262 -17.73 -1.54 7.68
CA ASN A 262 -18.34 -0.32 8.20
C ASN A 262 -17.39 0.85 8.05
N TYR A 263 -17.93 2.04 7.78
CA TYR A 263 -17.18 3.28 7.98
C TYR A 263 -16.95 3.51 9.46
N ILE A 264 -15.74 3.95 9.81
CA ILE A 264 -15.34 4.27 11.18
C ILE A 264 -14.69 5.66 11.17
N ASP A 265 -15.06 6.48 12.15
CA ASP A 265 -14.49 7.81 12.32
C ASP A 265 -13.04 7.74 12.82
N GLY A 266 -12.27 8.77 12.47
CA GLY A 266 -10.97 9.05 13.07
C GLY A 266 -11.03 10.36 13.85
N TYR A 267 -9.90 10.73 14.46
CA TYR A 267 -9.80 12.02 15.15
C TYR A 267 -10.05 13.20 14.19
N HIS A 268 -11.11 13.98 14.46
CA HIS A 268 -11.60 15.09 13.63
C HIS A 268 -11.83 14.76 12.15
N LYS A 269 -12.08 13.49 11.80
CA LYS A 269 -12.33 13.07 10.43
C LYS A 269 -13.41 12.00 10.40
N SER A 270 -14.62 12.38 9.99
CA SER A 270 -15.70 11.41 9.79
C SER A 270 -15.34 10.45 8.66
N ARG A 271 -15.70 9.18 8.83
CA ARG A 271 -15.42 8.09 7.87
C ARG A 271 -13.95 8.07 7.43
N ALA A 272 -13.04 8.29 8.37
CA ALA A 272 -11.59 8.24 8.10
C ALA A 272 -11.14 6.84 7.66
N PHE A 273 -11.86 5.81 8.13
CA PHE A 273 -11.53 4.42 7.90
C PHE A 273 -12.73 3.62 7.38
N ILE A 274 -12.41 2.48 6.77
CA ILE A 274 -13.31 1.36 6.58
C ILE A 274 -12.73 0.17 7.37
N GLY A 275 -13.44 -0.25 8.43
CA GLY A 275 -13.15 -1.48 9.14
C GLY A 275 -13.87 -2.65 8.46
N THR A 276 -13.12 -3.66 8.00
CA THR A 276 -13.67 -4.80 7.25
C THR A 276 -13.04 -6.12 7.67
N GLN A 277 -13.75 -7.23 7.45
CA GLN A 277 -13.16 -8.56 7.61
C GLN A 277 -12.05 -8.82 6.58
N GLY A 278 -11.19 -9.79 6.86
CA GLY A 278 -10.28 -10.40 5.89
C GLY A 278 -11.08 -11.04 4.75
N PRO A 279 -10.88 -10.64 3.48
CA PRO A 279 -11.71 -11.09 2.37
C PRO A 279 -11.73 -12.61 2.24
N LEU A 280 -12.90 -13.16 1.91
CA LEU A 280 -13.10 -14.56 1.51
C LEU A 280 -12.97 -14.68 -0.01
N PRO A 281 -12.63 -15.87 -0.56
CA PRO A 281 -12.57 -16.07 -2.01
C PRO A 281 -13.85 -15.64 -2.74
N ALA A 282 -15.03 -15.94 -2.16
CA ALA A 282 -16.33 -15.54 -2.71
C ALA A 282 -16.62 -14.03 -2.63
N THR A 283 -15.76 -13.24 -1.99
CA THR A 283 -15.93 -11.80 -1.76
C THR A 283 -14.78 -10.95 -2.30
N PHE A 284 -13.80 -11.54 -3.00
CA PHE A 284 -12.68 -10.78 -3.57
C PHE A 284 -13.15 -9.70 -4.55
N ASP A 285 -14.10 -10.04 -5.42
CA ASP A 285 -14.71 -9.10 -6.36
C ASP A 285 -15.38 -7.92 -5.66
N ASP A 286 -16.13 -8.20 -4.58
CA ASP A 286 -16.79 -7.19 -3.76
C ASP A 286 -15.77 -6.30 -3.04
N TYR A 287 -14.69 -6.89 -2.53
CA TYR A 287 -13.61 -6.17 -1.83
C TYR A 287 -12.88 -5.20 -2.76
N TRP A 288 -12.42 -5.64 -3.93
CA TRP A 288 -11.73 -4.74 -4.86
C TRP A 288 -12.66 -3.71 -5.49
N ARG A 289 -13.94 -4.06 -5.67
CA ARG A 289 -14.98 -3.09 -6.03
C ARG A 289 -15.12 -2.01 -4.96
N MET A 290 -15.13 -2.38 -3.68
CA MET A 290 -15.13 -1.43 -2.56
C MET A 290 -13.90 -0.51 -2.60
N VAL A 291 -12.69 -1.06 -2.75
CA VAL A 291 -11.44 -0.29 -2.86
C VAL A 291 -11.54 0.76 -3.96
N TRP A 292 -12.07 0.38 -5.13
CA TRP A 292 -12.25 1.28 -6.26
C TRP A 292 -13.33 2.36 -6.01
N GLU A 293 -14.52 1.96 -5.57
CA GLU A 293 -15.66 2.86 -5.35
C GLU A 293 -15.36 3.90 -4.27
N GLN A 294 -14.65 3.49 -3.22
CA GLN A 294 -14.31 4.34 -2.08
C GLN A 294 -13.01 5.14 -2.29
N ARG A 295 -12.39 5.07 -3.48
CA ARG A 295 -11.16 5.80 -3.81
C ARG A 295 -10.05 5.57 -2.77
N VAL A 296 -9.92 4.32 -2.33
CA VAL A 296 -8.94 3.92 -1.30
C VAL A 296 -7.54 3.96 -1.91
N CYS A 297 -6.60 4.60 -1.21
CA CYS A 297 -5.18 4.57 -1.56
C CYS A 297 -4.38 3.66 -0.64
N ILE A 298 -4.79 3.50 0.63
CA ILE A 298 -4.07 2.73 1.65
C ILE A 298 -4.95 1.61 2.20
N ILE A 299 -4.41 0.39 2.16
CA ILE A 299 -4.96 -0.80 2.80
C ILE A 299 -4.02 -1.21 3.93
N ILE A 300 -4.55 -1.33 5.14
CA ILE A 300 -3.84 -1.79 6.32
C ILE A 300 -4.30 -3.22 6.64
N MET A 301 -3.38 -4.17 6.55
CA MET A 301 -3.60 -5.58 6.84
C MET A 301 -2.80 -5.98 8.08
N ILE A 302 -3.47 -6.37 9.16
CA ILE A 302 -2.83 -6.66 10.47
C ILE A 302 -3.06 -8.12 10.88
N THR A 303 -2.78 -9.05 9.97
CA THR A 303 -2.88 -10.49 10.23
C THR A 303 -2.05 -11.25 9.21
N ASN A 304 -1.49 -12.39 9.60
CA ASN A 304 -0.92 -13.32 8.63
C ASN A 304 -2.06 -14.09 7.94
N LEU A 305 -1.79 -14.67 6.76
CA LEU A 305 -2.78 -15.48 6.06
C LEU A 305 -3.17 -16.72 6.89
N VAL A 306 -2.18 -17.32 7.53
CA VAL A 306 -2.31 -18.49 8.39
C VAL A 306 -1.59 -18.24 9.71
N GLU A 307 -2.24 -18.58 10.80
CA GLU A 307 -1.81 -18.38 12.19
C GLU A 307 -2.08 -19.70 12.95
N ARG A 308 -1.04 -20.36 13.50
CA ARG A 308 -1.11 -21.71 14.11
C ARG A 308 -1.90 -22.73 13.28
N GLY A 309 -1.65 -22.76 11.97
CA GLY A 309 -2.34 -23.67 11.04
C GLY A 309 -3.81 -23.30 10.74
N ARG A 310 -4.34 -22.23 11.34
CA ARG A 310 -5.68 -21.71 11.05
C ARG A 310 -5.62 -20.57 10.06
N ARG A 311 -6.44 -20.65 9.02
CA ARG A 311 -6.59 -19.58 8.03
C ARG A 311 -7.32 -18.38 8.63
N LYS A 312 -6.67 -17.22 8.64
CA LYS A 312 -7.19 -15.96 9.16
C LYS A 312 -7.65 -15.03 8.04
N CYS A 313 -6.90 -15.01 6.94
CA CYS A 313 -7.24 -14.24 5.75
C CYS A 313 -6.84 -15.04 4.52
N ASP A 314 -7.58 -14.86 3.43
CA ASP A 314 -7.19 -15.37 2.13
C ASP A 314 -6.39 -14.32 1.37
N MET A 315 -5.48 -14.78 0.50
CA MET A 315 -4.66 -13.90 -0.33
C MET A 315 -5.55 -13.32 -1.44
N TYR A 316 -6.00 -12.08 -1.25
CA TYR A 316 -6.89 -11.39 -2.18
C TYR A 316 -6.15 -10.58 -3.24
N TRP A 317 -4.84 -10.78 -3.39
CA TRP A 317 -3.99 -10.05 -4.33
C TRP A 317 -3.18 -11.02 -5.19
N PRO A 318 -2.75 -10.60 -6.39
CA PRO A 318 -1.91 -11.43 -7.24
C PRO A 318 -0.54 -11.64 -6.60
N LYS A 319 -0.04 -12.88 -6.61
CA LYS A 319 1.34 -13.18 -6.17
C LYS A 319 2.37 -12.56 -7.12
N GLU A 320 2.04 -12.52 -8.41
CA GLU A 320 2.84 -11.93 -9.47
C GLU A 320 1.94 -11.45 -10.62
N GLY A 321 2.41 -10.49 -11.40
CA GLY A 321 1.69 -10.03 -12.59
C GLY A 321 0.35 -9.36 -12.28
N THR A 322 -0.72 -9.79 -12.96
CA THR A 322 -2.02 -9.12 -12.96
C THR A 322 -3.15 -10.14 -12.86
N GLU A 323 -4.06 -9.93 -11.92
CA GLU A 323 -5.29 -10.70 -11.75
C GLU A 323 -6.52 -9.79 -11.92
N THR A 324 -7.67 -10.38 -12.24
CA THR A 324 -8.93 -9.65 -12.38
C THR A 324 -9.94 -10.16 -11.37
N TYR A 325 -10.43 -9.26 -10.53
CA TYR A 325 -11.46 -9.52 -9.51
C TYR A 325 -12.72 -8.77 -9.93
N GLY A 326 -13.68 -9.50 -10.50
CA GLY A 326 -14.90 -8.96 -11.09
C GLY A 326 -14.60 -7.95 -12.20
N ILE A 327 -14.78 -6.66 -11.89
CA ILE A 327 -14.58 -5.54 -12.84
C ILE A 327 -13.30 -4.74 -12.57
N ILE A 328 -12.50 -5.16 -11.59
CA ILE A 328 -11.26 -4.49 -11.20
C ILE A 328 -10.09 -5.39 -11.55
N GLN A 329 -9.23 -4.89 -12.43
CA GLN A 329 -7.94 -5.48 -12.70
C GLN A 329 -6.93 -4.95 -11.68
N VAL A 330 -6.14 -5.84 -11.07
CA VAL A 330 -5.16 -5.53 -10.03
C VAL A 330 -3.82 -6.09 -10.46
N LYS A 331 -2.81 -5.24 -10.53
CA LYS A 331 -1.43 -5.60 -10.86
C LYS A 331 -0.54 -5.36 -9.67
N LEU A 332 0.24 -6.37 -9.26
CA LEU A 332 1.34 -6.18 -8.33
C LEU A 332 2.48 -5.46 -9.05
N VAL A 333 2.85 -4.28 -8.58
CA VAL A 333 3.92 -3.44 -9.14
C VAL A 333 5.21 -3.65 -8.37
N GLN A 334 5.14 -3.66 -7.04
CA GLN A 334 6.31 -3.77 -6.17
C GLN A 334 5.91 -4.44 -4.85
N GLU A 335 6.83 -5.23 -4.29
CA GLU A 335 6.74 -5.77 -2.93
C GLU A 335 8.05 -5.43 -2.19
N ILE A 336 7.94 -4.79 -1.03
CA ILE A 336 9.06 -4.44 -0.15
C ILE A 336 8.82 -5.14 1.19
N VAL A 337 9.67 -6.12 1.49
CA VAL A 337 9.61 -6.88 2.75
C VAL A 337 10.52 -6.21 3.78
N MET A 338 9.94 -5.80 4.90
CA MET A 338 10.65 -5.30 6.08
C MET A 338 10.52 -6.33 7.21
N ALA A 339 11.26 -6.14 8.30
CA ALA A 339 11.25 -7.11 9.40
C ALA A 339 9.85 -7.36 9.99
N THR A 340 9.06 -6.33 10.26
CA THR A 340 7.76 -6.45 10.95
C THR A 340 6.54 -6.21 10.06
N TYR A 341 6.75 -5.81 8.81
CA TYR A 341 5.67 -5.59 7.85
C TYR A 341 6.17 -5.68 6.40
N THR A 342 5.23 -5.83 5.46
CA THR A 342 5.49 -5.81 4.02
C THR A 342 4.66 -4.70 3.39
N ILE A 343 5.23 -3.95 2.45
CA ILE A 343 4.51 -2.96 1.63
C ILE A 343 4.35 -3.54 0.23
N ARG A 344 3.11 -3.58 -0.27
CA ARG A 344 2.81 -3.91 -1.67
C ARG A 344 2.23 -2.70 -2.38
N THR A 345 2.75 -2.41 -3.57
CA THR A 345 2.22 -1.38 -4.47
C THR A 345 1.41 -2.06 -5.56
N PHE A 346 0.14 -1.69 -5.68
CA PHE A 346 -0.76 -2.18 -6.70
C PHE A 346 -1.16 -1.06 -7.67
N ALA A 347 -1.23 -1.42 -8.96
CA ALA A 347 -1.92 -0.62 -9.96
C ALA A 347 -3.29 -1.25 -10.21
N ILE A 348 -4.37 -0.49 -10.00
CA ILE A 348 -5.74 -0.96 -10.18
C ILE A 348 -6.45 -0.20 -11.30
N LYS A 349 -7.31 -0.92 -12.02
CA LYS A 349 -8.07 -0.37 -13.15
C LYS A 349 -9.46 -0.99 -13.22
N ASN A 350 -10.48 -0.14 -13.34
CA ASN A 350 -11.82 -0.61 -13.67
C ASN A 350 -11.96 -0.85 -15.18
N ILE A 351 -12.16 -2.11 -15.56
CA ILE A 351 -12.20 -2.54 -16.97
C ILE A 351 -13.48 -2.12 -17.70
N LYS A 352 -14.53 -1.72 -16.98
CA LYS A 352 -15.79 -1.24 -17.56
C LYS A 352 -15.80 0.27 -17.82
N VAL A 353 -14.88 1.04 -17.24
CA VAL A 353 -14.78 2.48 -17.48
C VAL A 353 -14.02 2.71 -18.79
N LYS A 354 -14.60 3.50 -19.71
CA LYS A 354 -14.00 3.78 -21.03
C LYS A 354 -12.60 4.41 -20.88
N LYS A 355 -11.66 4.03 -21.74
CA LYS A 355 -10.24 4.44 -21.70
C LYS A 355 -9.99 5.96 -21.62
N LYS A 356 -10.93 6.80 -22.07
CA LYS A 356 -10.82 8.27 -21.98
C LYS A 356 -11.10 8.84 -20.58
N GLN A 357 -11.67 8.05 -19.65
CA GLN A 357 -12.02 8.44 -18.28
C GLN A 357 -11.31 7.59 -17.20
N ALA A 358 -10.81 6.41 -17.54
CA ALA A 358 -10.18 5.51 -16.58
C ALA A 358 -8.70 5.87 -16.34
N SER A 359 -8.42 6.72 -15.35
CA SER A 359 -7.08 6.77 -14.76
C SER A 359 -6.85 5.49 -13.97
N GLU A 360 -5.79 4.75 -14.31
CA GLU A 360 -5.19 3.76 -13.42
C GLU A 360 -4.95 4.42 -12.05
N ARG A 361 -5.19 3.68 -10.96
CA ARG A 361 -4.99 4.18 -9.59
C ARG A 361 -3.95 3.34 -8.87
N THR A 362 -3.12 3.98 -8.08
CA THR A 362 -2.14 3.30 -7.22
C THR A 362 -2.75 3.06 -5.84
N VAL A 363 -2.60 1.84 -5.34
CA VAL A 363 -3.02 1.44 -3.99
C VAL A 363 -1.84 0.78 -3.29
N TYR A 364 -1.59 1.16 -2.05
CA TYR A 364 -0.56 0.57 -1.20
C TYR A 364 -1.21 -0.31 -0.15
N GLN A 365 -0.73 -1.54 0.00
CA GLN A 365 -1.07 -2.40 1.12
C GLN A 365 0.10 -2.45 2.10
N TYR A 366 -0.14 -2.01 3.32
CA TYR A 366 0.74 -2.16 4.47
C TYR A 366 0.30 -3.40 5.25
N HIS A 367 1.09 -4.47 5.18
CA HIS A 367 0.80 -5.75 5.80
C HIS A 367 1.71 -5.96 7.01
N TYR A 368 1.21 -5.71 8.22
CA TYR A 368 1.92 -6.01 9.46
C TYR A 368 1.95 -7.52 9.73
N THR A 369 3.14 -8.09 9.85
CA THR A 369 3.37 -9.54 9.89
C THR A 369 3.77 -10.06 11.27
N ASN A 370 4.17 -9.16 12.19
CA ASN A 370 4.68 -9.52 13.51
C ASN A 370 3.67 -9.27 14.66
N TRP A 371 2.37 -9.48 14.41
CA TRP A 371 1.37 -9.50 15.49
C TRP A 371 1.09 -10.96 15.88
N PRO A 372 1.27 -11.35 17.15
CA PRO A 372 1.12 -12.74 17.56
C PRO A 372 -0.32 -13.25 17.46
N ASP A 373 -0.45 -14.55 17.23
CA ASP A 373 -1.74 -15.25 17.07
C ASP A 373 -2.65 -15.15 18.30
N HIS A 374 -2.05 -15.03 19.49
CA HIS A 374 -2.72 -14.78 20.76
C HIS A 374 -2.08 -13.58 21.45
N GLY A 375 -2.90 -12.76 22.11
CA GLY A 375 -2.45 -11.57 22.81
C GLY A 375 -2.06 -10.42 21.87
N VAL A 376 -1.04 -9.69 22.29
CA VAL A 376 -0.54 -8.45 21.71
C VAL A 376 0.97 -8.53 21.48
N PRO A 377 1.56 -7.69 20.63
CA PRO A 377 3.00 -7.64 20.46
C PRO A 377 3.71 -7.34 21.78
N ASP A 378 4.84 -8.00 22.03
CA ASP A 378 5.61 -7.84 23.27
C ASP A 378 6.12 -6.40 23.49
N HIS A 379 6.33 -5.66 22.41
CA HIS A 379 6.80 -4.28 22.43
C HIS A 379 5.94 -3.38 21.51
N PRO A 380 5.57 -2.17 21.96
CA PRO A 380 4.70 -1.29 21.19
C PRO A 380 5.40 -0.53 20.05
N LEU A 381 6.72 -0.28 20.15
CA LEU A 381 7.47 0.55 19.20
C LEU A 381 7.30 0.14 17.71
N PRO A 382 7.39 -1.16 17.33
CA PRO A 382 7.17 -1.56 15.95
C PRO A 382 5.75 -1.26 15.45
N VAL A 383 4.74 -1.36 16.31
CA VAL A 383 3.35 -1.04 15.97
C VAL A 383 3.18 0.46 15.84
N LEU A 384 3.71 1.26 16.77
CA LEU A 384 3.67 2.73 16.71
C LEU A 384 4.33 3.25 15.43
N SER A 385 5.52 2.75 15.10
CA SER A 385 6.21 3.10 13.85
C SER A 385 5.39 2.72 12.62
N PHE A 386 4.80 1.51 12.61
CA PHE A 386 3.92 1.06 11.53
C PHE A 386 2.68 1.96 11.37
N VAL A 387 1.98 2.27 12.46
CA VAL A 387 0.81 3.16 12.46
C VAL A 387 1.19 4.54 11.92
N ALA A 388 2.26 5.14 12.44
CA ALA A 388 2.72 6.46 12.02
C ALA A 388 3.05 6.50 10.52
N LYS A 389 3.83 5.52 10.03
CA LYS A 389 4.27 5.45 8.63
C LYS A 389 3.12 5.20 7.67
N SER A 390 2.28 4.21 7.97
CA SER A 390 1.18 3.82 7.09
C SER A 390 0.04 4.86 7.06
N SER A 391 -0.22 5.52 8.18
CA SER A 391 -1.17 6.65 8.25
C SER A 391 -0.68 7.87 7.47
N ALA A 392 0.59 8.24 7.61
CA ALA A 392 1.20 9.37 6.89
C ALA A 392 1.27 9.15 5.37
N ALA A 393 1.26 7.89 4.91
CA ALA A 393 1.27 7.55 3.49
C ALA A 393 -0.07 7.86 2.79
N ASN A 394 -1.17 8.07 3.53
CA ASN A 394 -2.47 8.35 2.93
C ASN A 394 -2.56 9.81 2.45
N PRO A 395 -2.70 10.07 1.14
CA PRO A 395 -2.72 11.45 0.64
C PRO A 395 -4.01 12.16 1.07
N PRO A 396 -3.99 13.49 1.28
CA PRO A 396 -5.17 14.24 1.76
C PRO A 396 -6.42 14.10 0.89
N ALA A 397 -6.25 13.86 -0.42
CA ALA A 397 -7.33 13.70 -1.38
C ALA A 397 -7.84 12.25 -1.53
N ALA A 398 -7.22 11.28 -0.85
CA ALA A 398 -7.69 9.89 -0.84
C ALA A 398 -8.99 9.74 -0.05
N GLY A 399 -9.72 8.66 -0.36
CA GLY A 399 -10.84 8.21 0.44
C GLY A 399 -10.42 7.63 1.81
N PRO A 400 -11.32 6.92 2.49
CA PRO A 400 -11.00 6.23 3.74
C PRO A 400 -9.86 5.23 3.57
N MET A 401 -9.05 5.07 4.62
CA MET A 401 -8.12 3.94 4.68
C MET A 401 -8.89 2.66 5.01
N ILE A 402 -8.62 1.56 4.31
CA ILE A 402 -9.16 0.27 4.73
C ILE A 402 -8.26 -0.30 5.83
N VAL A 403 -8.85 -0.77 6.93
CA VAL A 403 -8.13 -1.49 7.99
C VAL A 403 -8.81 -2.84 8.21
N HIS A 404 -8.05 -3.92 8.09
CA HIS A 404 -8.57 -5.26 8.29
C HIS A 404 -7.58 -6.21 8.98
N CYS A 405 -8.14 -7.22 9.63
CA CYS A 405 -7.40 -8.38 10.13
C CYS A 405 -8.11 -9.65 9.64
N SER A 406 -8.51 -10.56 10.53
CA SER A 406 -9.40 -11.68 10.21
C SER A 406 -10.88 -11.27 10.28
N ALA A 407 -11.39 -10.95 11.47
CA ALA A 407 -12.77 -10.50 11.67
C ALA A 407 -12.98 -9.00 11.37
N GLY A 408 -11.90 -8.22 11.36
CA GLY A 408 -11.97 -6.77 11.18
C GLY A 408 -12.43 -6.01 12.41
N VAL A 409 -12.18 -6.52 13.62
CA VAL A 409 -12.64 -5.91 14.88
C VAL A 409 -11.53 -5.75 15.93
N GLY A 410 -10.77 -6.80 16.26
CA GLY A 410 -9.72 -6.75 17.31
C GLY A 410 -8.53 -5.85 16.95
N ARG A 411 -7.51 -6.43 16.30
CA ARG A 411 -6.31 -5.69 15.84
C ARG A 411 -6.64 -4.47 14.97
N THR A 412 -7.72 -4.56 14.19
CA THR A 412 -8.28 -3.44 13.40
C THR A 412 -8.69 -2.27 14.29
N GLY A 413 -9.45 -2.52 15.35
CA GLY A 413 -9.83 -1.47 16.31
C GLY A 413 -8.61 -0.90 17.03
N THR A 414 -7.66 -1.75 17.43
CA THR A 414 -6.41 -1.30 18.07
C THR A 414 -5.64 -0.31 17.20
N TYR A 415 -5.47 -0.61 15.90
CA TYR A 415 -4.82 0.31 14.97
C TYR A 415 -5.56 1.65 14.84
N ILE A 416 -6.89 1.61 14.70
CA ILE A 416 -7.71 2.82 14.51
C ILE A 416 -7.64 3.73 15.75
N VAL A 417 -7.72 3.15 16.95
CA VAL A 417 -7.60 3.90 18.20
C VAL A 417 -6.20 4.49 18.35
N LEU A 418 -5.14 3.73 18.08
CA LEU A 418 -3.77 4.25 18.12
C LEU A 418 -3.57 5.42 17.14
N ASP A 419 -4.03 5.31 15.88
CA ASP A 419 -3.92 6.41 14.92
C ASP A 419 -4.64 7.68 15.42
N ALA A 420 -5.88 7.53 15.89
CA ALA A 420 -6.68 8.64 16.37
C ALA A 420 -6.04 9.32 17.60
N MET A 421 -5.62 8.52 18.59
CA MET A 421 -5.04 9.03 19.83
C MET A 421 -3.66 9.64 19.62
N LEU A 422 -2.82 9.09 18.74
CA LEU A 422 -1.54 9.72 18.38
C LEU A 422 -1.75 11.09 17.71
N ARG A 423 -2.81 11.25 16.90
CA ARG A 423 -3.16 12.56 16.32
C ARG A 423 -3.71 13.53 17.37
N GLN A 424 -4.60 13.06 18.26
CA GLN A 424 -5.15 13.87 19.34
C GLN A 424 -4.03 14.37 20.26
N MET A 425 -3.12 13.48 20.65
CA MET A 425 -1.96 13.79 21.48
C MET A 425 -1.09 14.90 20.86
N ARG A 426 -0.77 14.78 19.56
CA ARG A 426 0.01 15.80 18.84
C ARG A 426 -0.69 17.16 18.78
N GLN A 427 -2.02 17.21 18.73
CA GLN A 427 -2.78 18.45 18.56
C GLN A 427 -3.22 19.11 19.88
N ARG A 428 -3.63 18.31 20.87
CA ARG A 428 -4.26 18.78 22.12
C ARG A 428 -3.45 18.49 23.38
N GLN A 429 -2.38 17.71 23.29
CA GLN A 429 -1.64 17.23 24.48
C GLN A 429 -2.55 16.48 25.47
N SER A 430 -3.59 15.81 24.95
CA SER A 430 -4.47 14.94 25.72
C SER A 430 -4.87 13.71 24.90
N VAL A 431 -5.40 12.69 25.58
CA VAL A 431 -5.79 11.40 25.03
C VAL A 431 -7.14 10.99 25.64
N ASN A 432 -8.03 10.39 24.84
CA ASN A 432 -9.33 9.90 25.30
C ASN A 432 -9.64 8.51 24.72
N VAL A 433 -8.90 7.49 25.17
CA VAL A 433 -9.06 6.11 24.66
C VAL A 433 -10.47 5.59 24.94
N TYR A 434 -10.97 5.73 26.17
CA TYR A 434 -12.26 5.22 26.60
C TYR A 434 -13.41 5.80 25.77
N GLY A 435 -13.53 7.14 25.72
CA GLY A 435 -14.59 7.82 25.00
C GLY A 435 -14.53 7.53 23.51
N PHE A 436 -13.34 7.59 22.91
CA PHE A 436 -13.18 7.34 21.48
C PHE A 436 -13.54 5.90 21.11
N LEU A 437 -13.13 4.91 21.91
CA LEU A 437 -13.50 3.51 21.68
C LEU A 437 -15.01 3.29 21.80
N ARG A 438 -15.65 3.90 22.81
CA ARG A 438 -17.11 3.87 22.96
C ARG A 438 -17.83 4.40 21.73
N HIS A 439 -17.38 5.54 21.20
CA HIS A 439 -17.91 6.16 19.99
C HIS A 439 -17.81 5.22 18.79
N ILE A 440 -16.62 4.74 18.46
CA ILE A 440 -16.42 3.90 17.26
C ILE A 440 -17.08 2.52 17.38
N ARG A 441 -17.31 2.00 18.60
CA ARG A 441 -18.05 0.75 18.82
C ARG A 441 -19.53 0.86 18.43
N GLN A 442 -20.10 2.05 18.37
CA GLN A 442 -21.44 2.27 17.78
C GLN A 442 -21.41 2.09 16.26
N GLN A 443 -20.25 2.24 15.62
CA GLN A 443 -20.09 2.18 14.17
C GLN A 443 -19.73 0.78 13.66
N ARG A 444 -19.00 -0.01 14.46
CA ARG A 444 -18.72 -1.42 14.19
C ARG A 444 -18.59 -2.20 15.50
N ASN A 445 -19.22 -3.36 15.56
CA ASN A 445 -19.22 -4.20 16.75
C ASN A 445 -17.80 -4.66 17.16
N TYR A 446 -17.61 -4.83 18.46
CA TYR A 446 -16.44 -5.50 19.07
C TYR A 446 -15.06 -4.93 18.69
N LEU A 447 -14.97 -3.68 18.23
CA LEU A 447 -13.68 -3.02 18.00
C LEU A 447 -12.83 -3.07 19.29
N VAL A 448 -11.55 -3.43 19.17
CA VAL A 448 -10.68 -3.78 20.32
C VAL A 448 -11.30 -4.94 21.10
N GLN A 449 -11.08 -6.17 20.64
CA GLN A 449 -11.92 -7.32 21.00
C GLN A 449 -11.55 -7.95 22.35
N THR A 450 -10.33 -7.72 22.84
CA THR A 450 -9.83 -8.28 24.10
C THR A 450 -9.33 -7.17 25.02
N GLU A 451 -9.36 -7.44 26.33
CA GLU A 451 -8.80 -6.56 27.35
C GLU A 451 -7.31 -6.32 27.11
N GLU A 452 -6.55 -7.37 26.77
CA GLU A 452 -5.12 -7.28 26.43
C GLU A 452 -4.84 -6.25 25.31
N GLN A 453 -5.74 -6.14 24.32
CA GLN A 453 -5.64 -5.13 23.26
C GLN A 453 -5.95 -3.72 23.77
N TYR A 454 -6.84 -3.59 24.74
CA TYR A 454 -7.16 -2.32 25.39
C TYR A 454 -5.99 -1.85 26.26
N VAL A 455 -5.41 -2.73 27.07
CA VAL A 455 -4.18 -2.49 27.83
C VAL A 455 -3.04 -2.06 26.90
N PHE A 456 -2.80 -2.82 25.83
CA PHE A 456 -1.74 -2.53 24.86
C PHE A 456 -1.87 -1.14 24.21
N ILE A 457 -3.09 -0.65 23.96
CA ILE A 457 -3.29 0.72 23.45
C ILE A 457 -2.72 1.74 24.44
N HIS A 458 -2.98 1.55 25.74
CA HIS A 458 -2.53 2.47 26.77
C HIS A 458 -1.02 2.45 26.94
N ASP A 459 -0.43 1.25 26.98
CA ASP A 459 1.02 1.05 27.05
C ASP A 459 1.73 1.63 25.83
N ALA A 460 1.17 1.44 24.64
CA ALA A 460 1.73 2.00 23.42
C ALA A 460 1.65 3.54 23.40
N LEU A 461 0.57 4.13 23.92
CA LEU A 461 0.48 5.59 24.04
C LEU A 461 1.43 6.13 25.11
N LEU A 462 1.64 5.40 26.21
CA LEU A 462 2.64 5.74 27.21
C LEU A 462 4.05 5.74 26.62
N GLU A 463 4.41 4.68 25.89
CA GLU A 463 5.68 4.61 25.15
C GLU A 463 5.82 5.79 24.19
N ALA A 464 4.78 6.13 23.44
CA ALA A 464 4.81 7.25 22.50
C ALA A 464 5.01 8.61 23.18
N ILE A 465 4.48 8.80 24.39
CA ILE A 465 4.65 10.02 25.20
C ILE A 465 6.07 10.10 25.75
N ASP A 466 6.58 9.00 26.31
CA ASP A 466 7.88 8.97 26.98
C ASP A 466 9.04 9.08 25.99
N SER A 467 8.95 8.35 24.88
CA SER A 467 9.97 8.26 23.83
C SER A 467 9.90 9.41 22.82
N GLY A 468 8.71 9.96 22.55
CA GLY A 468 8.51 10.98 21.54
C GLY A 468 8.84 10.52 20.11
N ASP A 469 9.00 11.47 19.18
CA ASP A 469 9.46 11.16 17.82
C ASP A 469 10.98 11.27 17.72
N THR A 470 11.61 10.12 17.45
CA THR A 470 13.07 9.99 17.32
C THR A 470 13.50 9.58 15.90
N GLU A 471 12.56 9.55 14.94
CA GLU A 471 12.90 9.30 13.54
C GLU A 471 13.40 10.60 12.88
N VAL A 472 14.65 10.59 12.42
CA VAL A 472 15.33 11.79 11.92
C VAL A 472 15.72 11.61 10.46
N GLY A 473 15.26 12.53 9.61
CA GLY A 473 15.68 12.57 8.21
C GLY A 473 17.18 12.86 8.07
N VAL A 474 17.83 12.23 7.10
CA VAL A 474 19.30 12.34 6.89
C VAL A 474 19.77 13.79 6.82
N SER A 475 18.99 14.68 6.21
CA SER A 475 19.31 16.12 6.09
C SER A 475 19.31 16.87 7.43
N GLN A 476 18.67 16.33 8.46
CA GLN A 476 18.56 16.91 9.80
C GLN A 476 19.50 16.24 10.81
N LEU A 477 20.13 15.12 10.44
CA LEU A 477 20.90 14.28 11.35
C LEU A 477 21.99 15.05 12.09
N SER A 478 22.80 15.86 11.40
CA SER A 478 23.87 16.63 12.04
C SER A 478 23.35 17.60 13.09
N ARG A 479 22.22 18.27 12.82
CA ARG A 479 21.58 19.19 13.78
C ARG A 479 21.00 18.44 14.97
N TYR A 480 20.39 17.29 14.72
CA TYR A 480 19.85 16.45 15.77
C TYR A 480 20.94 15.92 16.69
N VAL A 481 22.06 15.42 16.15
CA VAL A 481 23.23 14.98 16.95
C VAL A 481 23.78 16.12 17.81
N GLN A 482 23.88 17.33 17.25
CA GLN A 482 24.27 18.51 18.04
C GLN A 482 23.28 18.79 19.17
N SER A 483 21.96 18.69 18.92
CA SER A 483 20.96 18.86 19.98
C SER A 483 21.01 17.76 21.04
N LEU A 484 21.34 16.51 20.69
CA LEU A 484 21.49 15.42 21.66
C LEU A 484 22.56 15.73 22.71
N GLN A 485 23.62 16.41 22.30
CA GLN A 485 24.76 16.76 23.17
C GLN A 485 24.54 18.06 23.95
N THR A 486 23.79 19.01 23.40
CA THR A 486 23.69 20.38 23.93
C THR A 486 22.37 20.70 24.61
N ALA A 487 21.27 20.06 24.19
CA ALA A 487 19.95 20.32 24.76
C ALA A 487 19.85 19.69 26.15
N GLN A 488 19.56 20.54 27.13
CA GLN A 488 19.28 20.13 28.50
C GLN A 488 17.79 19.95 28.70
N VAL A 489 17.41 18.85 29.36
CA VAL A 489 16.03 18.50 29.65
C VAL A 489 15.84 18.52 31.17
N ALA A 490 14.94 19.38 31.65
CA ALA A 490 14.53 19.37 33.04
C ALA A 490 13.82 18.04 33.36
N THR A 491 14.31 17.31 34.35
CA THR A 491 13.70 16.07 34.82
C THR A 491 12.48 16.40 35.68
N THR A 492 11.28 16.04 35.23
CA THR A 492 10.07 16.11 36.06
C THR A 492 10.07 14.95 37.06
N GLY A 493 10.79 15.10 38.16
CA GLY A 493 10.80 14.17 39.28
C GLY A 493 10.97 14.93 40.59
N ALA A 494 9.91 14.97 41.40
CA ALA A 494 9.92 15.58 42.72
C ALA A 494 10.88 14.82 43.66
N GLY A 495 11.94 15.49 44.12
CA GLY A 495 12.88 14.98 45.11
C GLY A 495 14.27 15.59 44.93
N ASP A 496 14.59 16.57 45.78
CA ASP A 496 15.86 17.28 45.98
C ASP A 496 17.11 16.66 45.31
N ASN A 497 17.33 17.02 44.05
CA ASN A 497 18.61 17.24 43.36
C ASN A 497 18.32 17.33 41.85
N GLU A 498 18.13 18.56 41.37
CA GLU A 498 17.80 18.89 39.98
C GLU A 498 18.97 18.55 39.03
N LYS A 499 19.18 17.27 38.74
CA LYS A 499 20.15 16.82 37.73
C LYS A 499 19.52 17.00 36.35
N SER A 500 19.80 18.15 35.74
CA SER A 500 19.54 18.36 34.31
C SER A 500 20.30 17.32 33.49
N TRP A 501 19.59 16.54 32.68
CA TRP A 501 20.20 15.54 31.78
C TRP A 501 20.28 16.11 30.38
N SER A 502 21.34 15.75 29.66
CA SER A 502 21.34 15.91 28.20
C SER A 502 20.22 15.06 27.59
N LEU A 503 19.74 15.48 26.42
CA LEU A 503 18.76 14.69 25.67
C LEU A 503 19.30 13.27 25.34
N LEU A 504 20.61 13.15 25.07
CA LEU A 504 21.26 11.85 24.87
C LEU A 504 21.17 10.94 26.10
N GLU A 505 21.48 11.44 27.30
CA GLU A 505 21.39 10.66 28.53
C GLU A 505 19.97 10.22 28.83
N ARG A 506 18.98 11.08 28.55
CA ARG A 506 17.57 10.72 28.67
C ARG A 506 17.21 9.58 27.73
N GLN A 507 17.54 9.69 26.43
CA GLN A 507 17.24 8.63 25.46
C GLN A 507 17.97 7.33 25.80
N PHE A 508 19.23 7.40 26.22
CA PHE A 508 20.00 6.23 26.65
C PHE A 508 19.37 5.54 27.87
N LYS A 509 18.82 6.31 28.83
CA LYS A 509 18.12 5.75 29.99
C LYS A 509 16.81 5.07 29.61
N LEU A 510 16.05 5.63 28.66
CA LEU A 510 14.83 4.99 28.17
C LEU A 510 15.13 3.60 27.57
N VAL A 511 16.14 3.49 26.70
CA VAL A 511 16.49 2.20 26.06
C VAL A 511 17.13 1.18 27.01
N THR A 512 17.68 1.63 28.15
CA THR A 512 18.31 0.76 29.16
C THR A 512 17.42 0.49 30.38
N MET A 513 16.20 1.02 30.40
CA MET A 513 15.30 0.93 31.55
C MET A 513 14.76 -0.49 31.77
N PHE A 514 14.62 -1.28 30.70
CA PHE A 514 14.10 -2.64 30.79
C PHE A 514 15.00 -3.53 31.67
N LYS A 515 14.37 -4.25 32.60
CA LYS A 515 15.01 -5.27 33.42
C LYS A 515 14.27 -6.58 33.25
N ALA A 516 14.99 -7.61 32.79
CA ALA A 516 14.47 -8.96 32.67
C ALA A 516 14.04 -9.48 34.05
N LYS A 517 12.86 -10.11 34.12
CA LYS A 517 12.37 -10.83 35.30
C LYS A 517 12.84 -12.28 35.25
N ASP A 518 12.72 -13.01 36.35
CA ASP A 518 13.22 -14.40 36.46
C ASP A 518 12.66 -15.34 35.37
N PHE A 519 11.39 -15.18 35.02
CA PHE A 519 10.76 -15.98 33.96
C PHE A 519 11.29 -15.64 32.55
N ASN A 520 11.95 -14.50 32.38
CA ASN A 520 12.57 -14.15 31.11
C ASN A 520 13.93 -14.85 30.91
N VAL A 521 14.53 -15.50 31.91
CA VAL A 521 15.91 -16.02 31.82
C VAL A 521 16.03 -17.49 32.24
N VAL A 522 14.91 -18.21 32.30
CA VAL A 522 14.78 -19.55 32.90
C VAL A 522 15.84 -20.54 32.39
N SER A 523 16.02 -20.65 31.07
CA SER A 523 16.99 -21.60 30.51
C SER A 523 18.44 -21.21 30.84
N ALA A 524 18.75 -19.92 30.81
CA ALA A 524 20.11 -19.42 31.02
C ALA A 524 20.59 -19.59 32.47
N VAL A 525 19.68 -19.54 33.45
CA VAL A 525 20.01 -19.66 34.88
C VAL A 525 19.96 -21.09 35.41
N LYS A 526 19.58 -22.08 34.59
CA LYS A 526 19.60 -23.50 34.98
C LYS A 526 21.00 -23.90 35.49
N PRO A 527 21.11 -24.72 36.55
CA PRO A 527 22.41 -25.13 37.10
C PRO A 527 23.38 -25.70 36.05
N CYS A 528 22.88 -26.51 35.12
CA CYS A 528 23.65 -27.12 34.02
C CYS A 528 24.15 -26.10 32.97
N ASN A 529 23.53 -24.92 32.88
CA ASN A 529 23.85 -23.90 31.89
C ASN A 529 24.69 -22.75 32.45
N LYS A 530 24.79 -22.60 33.78
CA LYS A 530 25.54 -21.48 34.40
C LYS A 530 26.98 -21.39 33.92
N ALA A 531 27.68 -22.52 33.81
CA ALA A 531 29.06 -22.56 33.34
C ALA A 531 29.23 -22.25 31.84
N LYS A 532 28.13 -22.29 31.06
CA LYS A 532 28.14 -21.93 29.63
C LYS A 532 28.07 -20.42 29.41
N ASN A 533 27.87 -19.63 30.46
CA ASN A 533 27.78 -18.17 30.41
C ASN A 533 29.09 -17.54 30.87
N ARG A 534 29.66 -16.66 30.04
CA ARG A 534 30.84 -15.87 30.41
C ARG A 534 30.54 -14.89 31.55
N SER A 535 29.32 -14.33 31.57
CA SER A 535 28.81 -13.47 32.63
C SER A 535 27.35 -13.78 32.90
N LEU A 536 26.98 -13.97 34.17
CA LEU A 536 25.59 -14.19 34.56
C LEU A 536 24.74 -12.90 34.51
N ASN A 537 25.38 -11.74 34.35
CA ASN A 537 24.68 -10.47 34.14
C ASN A 537 24.30 -10.26 32.66
N LEU A 538 24.88 -11.02 31.74
CA LEU A 538 24.69 -10.91 30.29
C LEU A 538 24.26 -12.27 29.73
N ILE A 539 22.97 -12.55 29.85
CA ILE A 539 22.36 -13.82 29.48
C ILE A 539 21.18 -13.59 28.53
N PRO A 540 20.88 -14.55 27.63
CA PRO A 540 19.79 -14.39 26.68
C PRO A 540 18.43 -14.43 27.38
N ILE A 541 17.49 -13.64 26.87
CA ILE A 541 16.09 -13.75 27.26
C ILE A 541 15.43 -14.93 26.55
N GLU A 542 14.55 -15.64 27.25
CA GLU A 542 13.93 -16.89 26.82
C GLU A 542 13.18 -16.75 25.49
N SER A 543 12.48 -15.64 25.28
CA SER A 543 11.69 -15.39 24.07
C SER A 543 12.54 -15.20 22.79
N HIS A 544 13.83 -14.89 22.93
CA HIS A 544 14.71 -14.57 21.80
C HIS A 544 15.99 -15.42 21.79
N ARG A 545 16.14 -16.37 22.73
CA ARG A 545 17.34 -17.21 22.78
C ARG A 545 17.48 -18.06 21.53
N VAL A 546 18.72 -18.36 21.16
CA VAL A 546 19.02 -19.31 20.10
C VAL A 546 18.92 -20.73 20.67
N HIS A 547 18.25 -21.62 19.95
CA HIS A 547 18.17 -23.04 20.28
C HIS A 547 19.12 -23.82 19.38
N ILE A 548 19.95 -24.68 19.96
CA ILE A 548 20.74 -25.66 19.19
C ILE A 548 20.12 -27.05 19.32
N THR A 549 20.47 -27.96 18.40
CA THR A 549 19.91 -29.31 18.35
C THR A 549 20.23 -30.05 19.65
N PRO A 550 19.19 -30.43 20.43
CA PRO A 550 19.40 -31.08 21.73
C PRO A 550 20.07 -32.44 21.59
N LYS A 551 21.00 -32.74 22.49
CA LYS A 551 21.67 -34.04 22.59
C LYS A 551 20.83 -34.96 23.49
N PRO A 552 20.45 -36.18 23.04
CA PRO A 552 19.61 -37.08 23.83
C PRO A 552 20.19 -37.37 25.22
N GLY A 553 19.36 -37.19 26.26
CA GLY A 553 19.74 -37.48 27.65
C GLY A 553 20.65 -36.44 28.32
N ILE A 554 21.02 -35.35 27.62
CA ILE A 554 21.88 -34.29 28.18
C ILE A 554 21.03 -33.04 28.42
N ASP A 555 20.71 -32.75 29.68
CA ASP A 555 19.98 -31.54 30.06
C ASP A 555 20.80 -30.27 29.73
N GLY A 556 20.12 -29.23 29.25
CA GLY A 556 20.74 -27.98 28.81
C GLY A 556 21.59 -28.09 27.54
N SER A 557 21.55 -29.21 26.81
CA SER A 557 22.27 -29.37 25.54
C SER A 557 21.68 -28.56 24.39
N ASP A 558 20.46 -28.03 24.54
CA ASP A 558 19.83 -27.11 23.59
C ASP A 558 20.20 -25.63 23.83
N TYR A 559 21.02 -25.37 24.86
CA TYR A 559 21.35 -24.02 25.31
C TYR A 559 22.75 -23.58 24.87
N ILE A 560 22.78 -22.38 24.30
CA ILE A 560 23.97 -21.56 24.08
C ILE A 560 23.63 -20.12 24.48
N ASN A 561 24.60 -19.36 25.02
CA ASN A 561 24.41 -17.94 25.32
C ASN A 561 24.44 -17.11 24.03
N ALA A 562 23.29 -17.07 23.36
CA ALA A 562 23.08 -16.33 22.13
C ALA A 562 21.61 -15.90 22.00
N THR A 563 21.39 -14.75 21.37
CA THR A 563 20.07 -14.14 21.17
C THR A 563 19.89 -13.76 19.70
N PHE A 564 18.70 -14.02 19.15
CA PHE A 564 18.29 -13.48 17.87
C PHE A 564 17.96 -11.99 17.99
N LEU A 565 18.57 -11.16 17.13
CA LEU A 565 18.17 -9.78 16.96
C LEU A 565 17.51 -9.57 15.61
N GLN A 566 16.47 -8.73 15.65
CA GLN A 566 15.81 -8.20 14.47
C GLN A 566 16.77 -7.25 13.74
N GLY A 567 16.85 -7.40 12.42
CA GLY A 567 17.51 -6.43 11.54
C GLY A 567 16.49 -5.58 10.77
N PHE A 568 16.95 -4.99 9.67
CA PHE A 568 16.10 -4.08 8.88
C PHE A 568 15.03 -4.83 8.08
N ASN A 569 15.40 -5.96 7.50
CA ASN A 569 14.54 -6.71 6.59
C ASN A 569 14.00 -8.02 7.17
N ARG A 570 14.58 -8.52 8.28
CA ARG A 570 14.22 -9.82 8.87
C ARG A 570 14.11 -9.76 10.40
N LEU A 571 13.18 -10.52 10.97
CA LEU A 571 13.00 -10.63 12.44
C LEU A 571 14.16 -11.35 13.14
N ARG A 572 14.88 -12.22 12.43
CA ARG A 572 16.03 -12.98 12.93
C ARG A 572 17.20 -12.80 11.96
N GLU A 573 17.71 -11.58 11.91
CA GLU A 573 18.79 -11.20 10.98
C GLU A 573 20.15 -11.47 11.57
N PHE A 574 20.32 -11.21 12.87
CA PHE A 574 21.57 -11.40 13.58
C PHE A 574 21.41 -12.42 14.69
N ILE A 575 22.45 -13.21 14.91
CA ILE A 575 22.68 -13.91 16.16
C ILE A 575 23.76 -13.13 16.90
N VAL A 576 23.42 -12.58 18.06
CA VAL A 576 24.38 -11.95 18.97
C VAL A 576 24.70 -12.93 20.07
N THR A 577 25.98 -13.27 20.21
CA THR A 577 26.48 -14.27 21.16
C THR A 577 27.74 -13.76 21.85
N GLN A 578 28.01 -14.29 23.05
CA GLN A 578 29.29 -14.06 23.71
C GLN A 578 30.44 -14.70 22.92
N HIS A 579 31.67 -14.24 23.15
CA HIS A 579 32.85 -14.97 22.67
C HIS A 579 32.87 -16.40 23.25
N PRO A 580 33.00 -17.46 22.42
CA PRO A 580 32.97 -18.84 22.89
C PRO A 580 33.92 -19.10 24.05
N LEU A 581 33.48 -19.92 25.00
CA LEU A 581 34.33 -20.48 26.05
C LEU A 581 34.97 -21.76 25.50
N MET A 582 36.06 -22.23 26.12
CA MET A 582 36.68 -23.51 25.73
C MET A 582 35.66 -24.65 25.69
N ASP A 583 34.79 -24.72 26.71
CA ASP A 583 33.77 -25.77 26.82
C ASP A 583 32.54 -25.55 25.93
N THR A 584 32.43 -24.40 25.24
CA THR A 584 31.28 -24.07 24.37
C THR A 584 31.64 -23.84 22.90
N MET A 585 32.91 -24.06 22.50
CA MET A 585 33.32 -23.95 21.08
C MET A 585 32.56 -24.93 20.17
N ALA A 586 32.35 -26.17 20.62
CA ALA A 586 31.57 -27.16 19.87
C ALA A 586 30.10 -26.74 19.72
N ASP A 587 29.50 -26.22 20.80
CA ASP A 587 28.13 -25.71 20.79
C ASP A 587 28.01 -24.45 19.88
N PHE A 588 29.06 -23.62 19.80
CA PHE A 588 29.12 -22.48 18.87
C PHE A 588 29.11 -22.93 17.41
N TRP A 589 29.95 -23.89 17.02
CA TRP A 589 29.94 -24.42 15.64
C TRP A 589 28.64 -25.17 15.32
N GLN A 590 28.03 -25.83 16.31
CA GLN A 590 26.69 -26.39 16.18
C GLN A 590 25.64 -25.31 15.92
N MET A 591 25.68 -24.19 16.64
CA MET A 591 24.80 -23.05 16.40
C MET A 591 24.98 -22.47 15.00
N VAL A 592 26.22 -22.30 14.55
CA VAL A 592 26.53 -21.81 13.20
C VAL A 592 25.91 -22.71 12.13
N TRP A 593 26.03 -24.04 12.31
CA TRP A 593 25.45 -25.02 11.40
C TRP A 593 23.92 -25.05 11.45
N ASP A 594 23.33 -25.22 12.64
CA ASP A 594 21.90 -25.38 12.87
C ASP A 594 21.09 -24.18 12.34
N HIS A 595 21.67 -22.97 12.40
CA HIS A 595 21.06 -21.74 11.92
C HIS A 595 21.59 -21.25 10.57
N ASN A 596 22.39 -22.07 9.87
CA ASN A 596 22.96 -21.76 8.55
C ASN A 596 23.63 -20.36 8.51
N SER A 597 24.41 -20.04 9.53
CA SER A 597 25.13 -18.77 9.64
C SER A 597 26.39 -18.83 8.78
N GLN A 598 26.47 -17.98 7.76
CA GLN A 598 27.57 -17.99 6.78
C GLN A 598 28.65 -16.94 7.07
N THR A 599 28.38 -16.01 7.98
CA THR A 599 29.27 -14.90 8.31
C THR A 599 29.36 -14.77 9.82
N ILE A 600 30.60 -14.83 10.33
CA ILE A 600 30.91 -14.60 11.74
C ILE A 600 31.69 -13.29 11.82
N VAL A 601 31.23 -12.37 12.67
CA VAL A 601 31.90 -11.10 12.93
C VAL A 601 32.47 -11.14 14.34
N VAL A 602 33.80 -11.11 14.45
CA VAL A 602 34.49 -11.11 15.74
C VAL A 602 34.88 -9.68 16.08
N LEU A 603 34.38 -9.18 17.22
CA LEU A 603 34.62 -7.81 17.70
C LEU A 603 35.53 -7.76 18.94
N SER A 604 35.89 -8.93 19.49
CA SER A 604 36.85 -9.10 20.58
C SER A 604 38.27 -9.19 20.03
N VAL A 605 39.23 -8.71 20.82
CA VAL A 605 40.65 -9.00 20.58
C VAL A 605 40.88 -10.45 21.02
N VAL A 606 41.41 -11.28 20.12
CA VAL A 606 41.69 -12.69 20.42
C VAL A 606 42.90 -12.80 21.33
N ASP A 607 42.76 -13.55 22.41
CA ASP A 607 43.83 -13.81 23.36
C ASP A 607 43.63 -15.17 24.05
N GLU A 608 44.71 -15.80 24.50
CA GLU A 608 44.65 -17.17 25.05
C GLU A 608 43.93 -17.28 26.41
N LYS A 609 43.69 -16.17 27.11
CA LYS A 609 43.14 -16.18 28.47
C LYS A 609 41.65 -15.90 28.51
N GLU A 610 41.22 -14.77 27.94
CA GLU A 610 39.84 -14.33 27.97
C GLU A 610 39.10 -14.69 26.70
N HIS A 611 39.66 -14.43 25.52
CA HIS A 611 38.98 -14.59 24.24
C HIS A 611 39.70 -15.59 23.34
N PRO A 612 39.66 -16.89 23.68
CA PRO A 612 40.45 -17.89 22.98
C PRO A 612 40.01 -18.04 21.53
N GLN A 613 40.97 -18.34 20.66
CA GLN A 613 40.69 -18.65 19.28
C GLN A 613 39.79 -19.90 19.19
N PHE A 614 38.70 -19.80 18.44
CA PHE A 614 37.70 -20.88 18.27
C PHE A 614 37.64 -21.41 16.83
N TRP A 615 38.60 -21.03 16.00
CA TRP A 615 38.80 -21.53 14.63
C TRP A 615 40.22 -22.10 14.47
N PRO A 616 40.46 -22.98 13.48
CA PRO A 616 41.78 -23.58 13.28
C PRO A 616 42.82 -22.55 12.86
N ASP A 617 44.04 -22.66 13.40
CA ASP A 617 45.20 -21.79 13.10
C ASP A 617 46.03 -22.28 11.90
N THR A 618 45.99 -23.59 11.64
CA THR A 618 46.73 -24.25 10.55
C THR A 618 45.81 -24.60 9.40
N ASP A 619 46.36 -24.86 8.20
CA ASP A 619 45.63 -25.44 7.06
C ASP A 619 44.99 -26.83 7.35
N GLU A 620 45.16 -27.33 8.58
CA GLU A 620 44.64 -28.59 9.05
C GLU A 620 43.19 -28.46 9.53
N GLU A 621 42.46 -29.57 9.38
CA GLU A 621 41.08 -29.68 9.81
C GLU A 621 41.05 -29.90 11.33
N GLN A 622 40.28 -29.08 12.05
CA GLN A 622 40.06 -29.23 13.50
C GLN A 622 38.66 -29.78 13.79
N ASP A 623 38.59 -30.70 14.75
CA ASP A 623 37.36 -31.33 15.21
C ASP A 623 36.73 -30.55 16.38
N TYR A 624 35.45 -30.19 16.23
CA TYR A 624 34.62 -29.54 17.24
C TYR A 624 33.37 -30.39 17.54
N GLY A 625 33.58 -31.69 17.78
CA GLY A 625 32.55 -32.64 18.17
C GLY A 625 31.87 -33.30 16.97
N SER A 626 30.72 -32.77 16.54
CA SER A 626 30.01 -33.28 15.35
C SER A 626 30.43 -32.57 14.06
N PHE A 627 31.24 -31.52 14.18
CA PHE A 627 31.61 -30.64 13.08
C PHE A 627 33.12 -30.60 12.96
N LYS A 628 33.58 -30.53 11.71
CA LYS A 628 34.96 -30.29 11.38
C LYS A 628 35.09 -28.98 10.64
N VAL A 629 36.04 -28.16 11.07
CA VAL A 629 36.28 -26.83 10.51
C VAL A 629 37.64 -26.84 9.87
N LYS A 630 37.69 -26.39 8.62
CA LYS A 630 38.92 -26.29 7.85
C LYS A 630 39.03 -24.87 7.29
N PRO A 631 40.17 -24.17 7.50
CA PRO A 631 40.38 -22.89 6.86
C PRO A 631 40.59 -23.08 5.35
N THR A 632 40.04 -22.17 4.55
CA THR A 632 40.11 -22.22 3.08
C THR A 632 40.88 -21.05 2.48
N GLY A 633 41.13 -20.00 3.26
CA GLY A 633 41.93 -18.85 2.89
C GLY A 633 41.77 -17.74 3.93
N GLU A 634 42.81 -16.92 4.07
CA GLU A 634 42.81 -15.72 4.88
C GLU A 634 43.22 -14.53 4.03
N SER A 635 42.40 -13.48 4.03
CA SER A 635 42.72 -12.23 3.35
C SER A 635 42.90 -11.12 4.37
N VAL A 636 44.14 -10.68 4.56
CA VAL A 636 44.42 -9.51 5.40
C VAL A 636 44.15 -8.27 4.55
N ALA A 637 43.12 -7.48 4.91
CA ALA A 637 42.89 -6.20 4.28
C ALA A 637 44.09 -5.29 4.56
N ALA A 638 44.73 -4.75 3.51
CA ALA A 638 45.83 -3.80 3.68
C ALA A 638 45.34 -2.60 4.51
N PRO A 639 46.13 -2.09 5.47
CA PRO A 639 45.76 -0.89 6.20
C PRO A 639 45.50 0.23 5.20
N VAL A 640 44.33 0.87 5.31
CA VAL A 640 43.97 2.04 4.48
C VAL A 640 45.07 3.07 4.69
N ALA A 641 45.88 3.32 3.65
CA ALA A 641 46.90 4.34 3.69
C ALA A 641 46.20 5.67 4.02
N GLU A 642 46.58 6.29 5.14
CA GLU A 642 46.17 7.66 5.45
C GLU A 642 46.60 8.55 4.26
N GLU A 643 45.64 8.98 3.44
CA GLU A 643 45.86 10.12 2.57
C GLU A 643 46.06 11.34 3.47
N LYS A 644 47.34 11.70 3.65
CA LYS A 644 47.71 13.05 4.08
C LYS A 644 47.28 14.02 2.99
N GLY A 645 46.09 14.59 3.14
CA GLY A 645 45.57 15.74 2.39
C GLY A 645 45.38 16.93 3.31
#